data_AF-A0A7V2YYH1-F1
#
_entry.id   AF-A0A7V2YYH1-F1
#
_cell.length_a   1.000
_cell.length_b   1.000
_cell.length_c   1.000
_cell.angle_alpha   90.00
_cell.angle_beta   90.00
_cell.angle_gamma   90.00
#
_symmetry.space_group_name_H-M   'P 1'
#
loop_
_entity.id
_entity.type
_entity.pdbx_description
1 polymer ?
#
loop_
_entity_poly.entity_id
_entity_poly.type
_entity_poly.pdbx_seq_one_letter_code
_entity_poly.pdbx_strand_id
1 'polypeptide(L)'
;IACHAEPFLEKFDMLARAKTGGVFLLNTQHSADKVWDCLPYEVQKHIIDKKLKFYVINAYDIAGKLGLGPRINTVMMTAFFKISRVIDVDLAVKSIKKAIDKEFRRKGDKVVEMNWKAVDGGFDQVFEVKVPAQATSKIRMKAAVPADAPEFVQKVTGMMIAGKGDEIPTSLWPADGTFPIGTTKYEKRNIALEIPVWDPEVCIQCTMCSLVCPHATIRPKVYDASALAKAPATFKSAEAKGKGLEGMKFTIQIAPEDCTGCGACVHTCPAKNKKVEGRKAINMAPQEPLREAEAANFAFFLGIASAPTPAVKRDTMKGSQLITPMFEFSGACAGCGETPYVKLLSQLFGDHAMIANATGCSSIYGGNLPTTPYCPREDGRGPVWSNSLFEDNAEFGYGMRLCVDKQNQYARELIDRLIAQGGCKCGCPCDAELLKALRDADQSTQEGIEAQRQRVEQLRAMGKGQCNDPLFAELLTVADSLIKRSVWIVGGDGWAYDIGYGGLDHVLASGRNVNVLVLDTEVYSNTGGQMSKATPMGAVAQFAAGGKPTPKKDLGMIAMTYGNIYVATVAMGANPAQCVRAFAEADAYDGPSLIIAYSTCIAHGIDMKTAMDNQKRAVQCGHFPLYRFDPRLAAEGKNPLQMDTKEIKGSFSEYVKAENRYRILEKANPEASRRLLAEAEKLAKRKFSLYQQMAAMSYDVNGAAEKPAAAAPAPKAD
;
A
#
# COMPACT_ATOMS: atom_id res chain seq x y z
N ILE A 1 -31.71 -16.16 0.11
CA ILE A 1 -30.36 -15.65 -0.26
C ILE A 1 -30.36 -14.16 -0.02
N ALA A 2 -29.29 -13.58 0.54
CA ALA A 2 -29.15 -12.14 0.73
C ALA A 2 -27.84 -11.67 0.07
N CYS A 3 -27.92 -10.63 -0.76
CA CYS A 3 -26.78 -9.96 -1.37
C CYS A 3 -26.63 -8.58 -0.73
N HIS A 4 -25.55 -8.38 0.03
CA HIS A 4 -25.34 -7.14 0.77
C HIS A 4 -24.56 -6.08 -0.04
N ALA A 5 -24.10 -6.43 -1.24
CA ALA A 5 -23.38 -5.55 -2.15
C ALA A 5 -23.79 -5.85 -3.60
N GLU A 6 -24.57 -4.96 -4.19
CA GLU A 6 -25.10 -5.09 -5.56
C GLU A 6 -24.08 -5.49 -6.64
N PRO A 7 -22.84 -4.97 -6.66
CA PRO A 7 -21.84 -5.35 -7.68
C PRO A 7 -21.52 -6.85 -7.73
N PHE A 8 -21.83 -7.62 -6.67
CA PHE A 8 -21.67 -9.07 -6.67
C PHE A 8 -22.57 -9.78 -7.68
N LEU A 9 -23.73 -9.19 -8.01
CA LEU A 9 -24.64 -9.75 -9.00
C LEU A 9 -24.07 -9.70 -10.42
N GLU A 10 -23.16 -8.77 -10.72
CA GLU A 10 -22.45 -8.73 -12.00
C GLU A 10 -21.35 -9.81 -12.08
N LYS A 11 -20.92 -10.41 -10.96
CA LYS A 11 -19.69 -11.22 -10.89
C LYS A 11 -19.92 -12.67 -10.51
N PHE A 12 -20.84 -12.91 -9.58
CA PHE A 12 -21.09 -14.22 -9.00
C PHE A 12 -22.50 -14.65 -9.33
N ASP A 13 -22.68 -15.91 -9.72
CA ASP A 13 -24.02 -16.47 -9.89
C ASP A 13 -24.59 -16.83 -8.52
N MET A 14 -24.88 -15.79 -7.74
CA MET A 14 -25.36 -15.91 -6.36
C MET A 14 -26.68 -16.68 -6.27
N LEU A 15 -27.49 -16.64 -7.33
CA LEU A 15 -28.81 -17.25 -7.37
C LEU A 15 -28.82 -18.65 -7.95
N ALA A 16 -27.70 -19.18 -8.45
CA ALA A 16 -27.56 -20.55 -8.93
C ALA A 16 -28.12 -21.59 -7.95
N ARG A 17 -27.86 -21.42 -6.65
CA ARG A 17 -28.30 -22.34 -5.59
C ARG A 17 -29.62 -21.95 -4.92
N ALA A 18 -30.32 -20.92 -5.42
CA ALA A 18 -31.63 -20.56 -4.91
C ALA A 18 -32.64 -21.69 -5.16
N LYS A 19 -33.47 -22.00 -4.15
CA LYS A 19 -34.62 -22.91 -4.28
C LYS A 19 -35.79 -22.19 -4.96
N THR A 20 -36.61 -22.93 -5.69
CA THR A 20 -37.88 -22.43 -6.25
C THR A 20 -38.78 -21.89 -5.13
N GLY A 21 -39.39 -20.71 -5.34
CA GLY A 21 -40.19 -20.01 -4.34
C GLY A 21 -39.39 -19.35 -3.21
N GLY A 22 -38.05 -19.38 -3.29
CA GLY A 22 -37.17 -18.82 -2.27
C GLY A 22 -37.22 -17.29 -2.19
N VAL A 23 -36.68 -16.74 -1.12
CA VAL A 23 -36.58 -15.28 -0.90
C VAL A 23 -35.20 -14.78 -1.28
N PHE A 24 -35.14 -13.70 -2.06
CA PHE A 24 -33.94 -12.96 -2.39
C PHE A 24 -34.01 -11.53 -1.82
N LEU A 25 -33.01 -11.14 -1.03
CA LEU A 25 -32.85 -9.79 -0.50
C LEU A 25 -31.61 -9.14 -1.11
N LEU A 26 -31.75 -7.94 -1.66
CA LEU A 26 -30.64 -7.16 -2.22
C LEU A 26 -30.49 -5.82 -1.51
N ASN A 27 -29.28 -5.51 -1.06
CA ASN A 27 -28.91 -4.15 -0.70
C ASN A 27 -28.48 -3.36 -1.95
N THR A 28 -29.19 -2.29 -2.27
CA THR A 28 -28.98 -1.49 -3.49
C THR A 28 -29.34 -0.02 -3.26
N GLN A 29 -28.74 0.88 -4.03
CA GLN A 29 -29.14 2.28 -4.08
C GLN A 29 -30.39 2.51 -4.95
N HIS A 30 -30.77 1.52 -5.77
CA HIS A 30 -31.93 1.54 -6.64
C HIS A 30 -33.23 1.30 -5.87
N SER A 31 -34.28 2.02 -6.25
CA SER A 31 -35.62 1.81 -5.73
C SER A 31 -36.27 0.54 -6.29
N ALA A 32 -37.28 0.02 -5.62
CA ALA A 32 -37.95 -1.24 -6.00
C ALA A 32 -38.60 -1.21 -7.40
N ASP A 33 -38.97 -0.03 -7.88
CA ASP A 33 -39.51 0.20 -9.22
C ASP A 33 -38.43 0.29 -10.32
N LYS A 34 -37.17 0.54 -9.97
CA LYS A 34 -36.06 0.74 -10.93
C LYS A 34 -35.05 -0.39 -10.94
N VAL A 35 -34.87 -1.07 -9.81
CA VAL A 35 -33.83 -2.09 -9.64
C VAL A 35 -33.87 -3.19 -10.70
N TRP A 36 -35.06 -3.54 -11.19
CA TRP A 36 -35.22 -4.61 -12.19
C TRP A 36 -34.37 -4.36 -13.43
N ASP A 37 -34.36 -3.12 -13.94
CA ASP A 37 -33.65 -2.75 -15.16
C ASP A 37 -32.13 -2.66 -14.97
N CYS A 38 -31.65 -2.67 -13.73
CA CYS A 38 -30.24 -2.63 -13.37
C CYS A 38 -29.64 -4.05 -13.19
N LEU A 39 -30.46 -5.09 -13.09
CA LEU A 39 -30.00 -6.46 -12.86
C LEU A 39 -29.43 -7.10 -14.14
N PRO A 40 -28.38 -7.93 -14.05
CA PRO A 40 -27.96 -8.79 -15.15
C PRO A 40 -29.06 -9.76 -15.60
N TYR A 41 -29.08 -10.08 -16.89
CA TYR A 41 -30.06 -10.98 -17.51
C TYR A 41 -30.13 -12.34 -16.80
N GLU A 42 -28.98 -12.93 -16.46
CA GLU A 42 -28.89 -14.21 -15.75
C GLU A 42 -29.58 -14.15 -14.38
N VAL A 43 -29.42 -13.03 -13.66
CA VAL A 43 -30.05 -12.81 -12.35
C VAL A 43 -31.56 -12.68 -12.52
N GLN A 44 -32.03 -11.90 -13.49
CA GLN A 44 -33.47 -11.79 -13.81
C GLN A 44 -34.07 -13.16 -14.15
N LYS A 45 -33.37 -13.96 -14.97
CA LYS A 45 -33.79 -15.30 -15.36
C LYS A 45 -33.92 -16.22 -14.15
N HIS A 46 -32.94 -16.23 -13.25
CA HIS A 46 -33.02 -17.01 -12.00
C HIS A 46 -34.21 -16.57 -11.14
N ILE A 47 -34.48 -15.27 -11.02
CA ILE A 47 -35.62 -14.76 -10.25
C ILE A 47 -36.95 -15.26 -10.83
N ILE A 48 -37.11 -15.21 -12.17
CA ILE A 48 -38.33 -15.64 -12.86
C ILE A 48 -38.49 -17.15 -12.83
N ASP A 49 -37.51 -17.90 -13.34
CA ASP A 49 -37.60 -19.35 -13.52
C ASP A 49 -37.84 -20.05 -12.18
N LYS A 50 -37.23 -19.52 -11.12
CA LYS A 50 -37.37 -20.05 -9.75
C LYS A 50 -38.47 -19.37 -8.95
N LYS A 51 -39.24 -18.44 -9.53
CA LYS A 51 -40.35 -17.74 -8.86
C LYS A 51 -39.94 -17.13 -7.51
N LEU A 52 -38.79 -16.46 -7.48
CA LEU A 52 -38.24 -15.91 -6.24
C LEU A 52 -39.07 -14.72 -5.76
N LYS A 53 -39.25 -14.61 -4.44
CA LYS A 53 -39.75 -13.40 -3.79
C LYS A 53 -38.59 -12.43 -3.64
N PHE A 54 -38.60 -11.35 -4.42
CA PHE A 54 -37.48 -10.43 -4.50
C PHE A 54 -37.74 -9.16 -3.68
N TYR A 55 -36.83 -8.85 -2.76
CA TYR A 55 -36.88 -7.67 -1.90
C TYR A 55 -35.61 -6.83 -2.05
N VAL A 56 -35.76 -5.52 -1.93
CA VAL A 56 -34.65 -4.56 -1.91
C VAL A 56 -34.69 -3.67 -0.68
N ILE A 57 -33.51 -3.17 -0.31
CA ILE A 57 -33.33 -2.16 0.73
C ILE A 57 -32.11 -1.30 0.41
N ASN A 58 -32.16 0.01 0.69
CA ASN A 58 -30.97 0.87 0.65
C ASN A 58 -30.38 1.01 2.05
N ALA A 59 -29.69 -0.03 2.50
CA ALA A 59 -29.12 -0.04 3.84
C ALA A 59 -28.00 1.00 4.02
N TYR A 60 -27.34 1.39 2.92
CA TYR A 60 -26.31 2.43 2.93
C TYR A 60 -26.88 3.81 3.28
N ASP A 61 -28.00 4.20 2.67
CA ASP A 61 -28.67 5.47 2.96
C ASP A 61 -29.20 5.51 4.40
N ILE A 62 -29.80 4.41 4.87
CA ILE A 62 -30.28 4.27 6.26
C ILE A 62 -29.11 4.43 7.24
N ALA A 63 -28.02 3.69 7.04
CA ALA A 63 -26.84 3.77 7.89
C ALA A 63 -26.19 5.17 7.83
N GLY A 64 -26.14 5.79 6.65
CA GLY A 64 -25.61 7.13 6.43
C GLY A 64 -26.38 8.20 7.20
N LYS A 65 -27.71 8.25 7.06
CA LYS A 65 -28.59 9.20 7.77
C LYS A 65 -28.52 9.06 9.29
N LEU A 66 -28.28 7.84 9.77
CA LEU A 66 -28.15 7.55 11.20
C LEU A 66 -26.73 7.79 11.74
N GLY A 67 -25.75 8.10 10.90
CA GLY A 67 -24.36 8.30 11.31
C GLY A 67 -23.61 6.99 11.65
N LEU A 68 -24.09 5.84 11.16
CA LEU A 68 -23.45 4.53 11.33
C LEU A 68 -22.32 4.28 10.30
N GLY A 69 -22.13 5.21 9.36
CA GLY A 69 -21.14 5.09 8.29
C GLY A 69 -21.45 3.91 7.36
N PRO A 70 -20.47 3.10 6.94
CA PRO A 70 -20.68 1.99 6.01
C PRO A 70 -21.31 0.74 6.66
N ARG A 71 -21.70 0.79 7.94
CA ARG A 71 -22.18 -0.38 8.69
C ARG A 71 -23.66 -0.64 8.44
N ILE A 72 -23.94 -1.66 7.63
CA ILE A 72 -25.31 -2.07 7.25
C ILE A 72 -25.82 -3.33 7.97
N ASN A 73 -25.00 -3.94 8.83
CA ASN A 73 -25.28 -5.23 9.47
C ASN A 73 -26.64 -5.27 10.21
N THR A 74 -26.90 -4.29 11.08
CA THR A 74 -28.15 -4.23 11.86
C THR A 74 -29.38 -4.06 10.96
N VAL A 75 -29.24 -3.23 9.92
CA VAL A 75 -30.31 -2.96 8.93
C VAL A 75 -30.63 -4.23 8.15
N MET A 76 -29.60 -4.88 7.57
CA MET A 76 -29.77 -6.10 6.78
C MET A 76 -30.30 -7.29 7.60
N MET A 77 -29.83 -7.44 8.84
CA MET A 77 -30.33 -8.47 9.75
C MET A 77 -31.82 -8.26 10.05
N THR A 78 -32.25 -7.01 10.26
CA THR A 78 -33.65 -6.73 10.55
C THR A 78 -34.53 -6.99 9.32
N ALA A 79 -34.07 -6.56 8.14
CA ALA A 79 -34.75 -6.86 6.87
C ALA A 79 -34.89 -8.38 6.67
N PHE A 80 -33.85 -9.17 6.99
CA PHE A 80 -33.90 -10.64 6.94
C PHE A 80 -35.02 -11.23 7.80
N PHE A 81 -35.16 -10.82 9.07
CA PHE A 81 -36.21 -11.35 9.94
C PHE A 81 -37.61 -10.96 9.46
N LYS A 82 -37.78 -9.72 8.98
CA LYS A 82 -39.04 -9.23 8.42
C LYS A 82 -39.54 -10.07 7.24
N ILE A 83 -38.66 -10.38 6.29
CA ILE A 83 -39.03 -11.06 5.04
C ILE A 83 -39.02 -12.58 5.16
N SER A 84 -38.15 -13.16 5.99
CA SER A 84 -38.01 -14.61 6.11
C SER A 84 -39.11 -15.23 6.97
N ARG A 85 -39.68 -14.47 7.93
CA ARG A 85 -40.70 -14.92 8.89
C ARG A 85 -40.35 -16.22 9.61
N VAL A 86 -39.05 -16.48 9.82
CA VAL A 86 -38.55 -17.67 10.53
C VAL A 86 -39.02 -17.68 11.98
N ILE A 87 -39.23 -16.50 12.56
CA ILE A 87 -39.85 -16.30 13.88
C ILE A 87 -40.90 -15.19 13.79
N ASP A 88 -41.72 -15.07 14.83
CA ASP A 88 -42.61 -13.94 14.99
C ASP A 88 -41.86 -12.61 14.92
N VAL A 89 -42.47 -11.65 14.23
CA VAL A 89 -41.84 -10.42 13.82
C VAL A 89 -41.61 -9.49 15.02
N ASP A 90 -42.60 -9.37 15.91
CA ASP A 90 -42.50 -8.54 17.11
C ASP A 90 -41.49 -9.13 18.08
N LEU A 91 -41.47 -10.46 18.20
CA LEU A 91 -40.45 -11.19 18.95
C LEU A 91 -39.04 -10.94 18.40
N ALA A 92 -38.86 -10.93 17.07
CA ALA A 92 -37.57 -10.66 16.44
C ALA A 92 -37.07 -9.24 16.78
N VAL A 93 -37.91 -8.22 16.57
CA VAL A 93 -37.56 -6.81 16.85
C VAL A 93 -37.19 -6.63 18.33
N LYS A 94 -38.01 -7.18 19.24
CA LYS A 94 -37.75 -7.11 20.68
C LYS A 94 -36.44 -7.79 21.05
N SER A 95 -36.17 -8.95 20.48
CA SER A 95 -34.94 -9.74 20.75
C SER A 95 -33.69 -9.03 20.22
N ILE A 96 -33.75 -8.47 19.01
CA ILE A 96 -32.66 -7.71 18.41
C ILE A 96 -32.37 -6.45 19.24
N LYS A 97 -33.40 -5.65 19.58
CA LYS A 97 -33.23 -4.44 20.40
C LYS A 97 -32.66 -4.77 21.79
N LYS A 98 -33.08 -5.88 22.41
CA LYS A 98 -32.52 -6.39 23.68
C LYS A 98 -31.05 -6.81 23.55
N ALA A 99 -30.69 -7.49 22.46
CA ALA A 99 -29.31 -7.88 22.20
C ALA A 99 -28.41 -6.64 21.97
N ILE A 100 -28.89 -5.66 21.20
CA ILE A 100 -28.23 -4.37 20.97
C ILE A 100 -27.99 -3.64 22.29
N ASP A 101 -28.98 -3.60 23.19
CA ASP A 101 -28.81 -2.98 24.50
C ASP A 101 -27.71 -3.70 25.30
N LYS A 102 -27.79 -5.03 25.43
CA LYS A 102 -26.78 -5.84 26.13
C LYS A 102 -25.35 -5.60 25.59
N GLU A 103 -25.19 -5.53 24.27
CA GLU A 103 -23.88 -5.45 23.62
C GLU A 103 -23.32 -4.01 23.56
N PHE A 104 -24.19 -3.02 23.29
CA PHE A 104 -23.78 -1.65 23.01
C PHE A 104 -24.05 -0.65 24.13
N ARG A 105 -24.76 -1.01 25.21
CA ARG A 105 -25.01 -0.08 26.34
C ARG A 105 -23.71 0.51 26.90
N ARG A 106 -22.65 -0.31 26.97
CA ARG A 106 -21.30 0.13 27.39
C ARG A 106 -20.67 1.18 26.46
N LYS A 107 -21.16 1.34 25.23
CA LYS A 107 -20.70 2.35 24.26
C LYS A 107 -21.49 3.66 24.35
N GLY A 108 -22.51 3.73 25.20
CA GLY A 108 -23.33 4.91 25.47
C GLY A 108 -24.67 4.92 24.75
N ASP A 109 -25.63 5.64 25.33
CA ASP A 109 -27.05 5.60 24.96
C ASP A 109 -27.29 6.05 23.51
N LYS A 110 -26.53 7.03 23.02
CA LYS A 110 -26.58 7.49 21.63
C LYS A 110 -26.31 6.36 20.63
N VAL A 111 -25.34 5.48 20.92
CA VAL A 111 -25.00 4.34 20.04
C VAL A 111 -26.11 3.31 20.04
N VAL A 112 -26.71 3.04 21.21
CA VAL A 112 -27.86 2.13 21.33
C VAL A 112 -29.06 2.68 20.55
N GLU A 113 -29.39 3.95 20.72
CA GLU A 113 -30.51 4.62 20.03
C GLU A 113 -30.31 4.62 18.51
N MET A 114 -29.10 4.92 18.03
CA MET A 114 -28.78 4.85 16.59
C MET A 114 -29.02 3.44 16.04
N ASN A 115 -28.65 2.40 16.77
CA ASN A 115 -28.88 1.01 16.35
C ASN A 115 -30.36 0.62 16.43
N TRP A 116 -31.11 1.10 17.42
CA TRP A 116 -32.57 0.89 17.45
C TRP A 116 -33.26 1.55 16.26
N LYS A 117 -32.89 2.78 15.91
CA LYS A 117 -33.39 3.44 14.69
C LYS A 117 -32.98 2.68 13.42
N ALA A 118 -31.83 2.02 13.41
CA ALA A 118 -31.41 1.17 12.29
C ALA A 118 -32.24 -0.12 12.18
N VAL A 119 -32.67 -0.69 13.31
CA VAL A 119 -33.66 -1.79 13.34
C VAL A 119 -34.96 -1.31 12.72
N ASP A 120 -35.49 -0.18 13.19
CA ASP A 120 -36.75 0.37 12.67
C ASP A 120 -36.65 0.69 11.17
N GLY A 121 -35.56 1.31 10.74
CA GLY A 121 -35.28 1.57 9.31
C GLY A 121 -35.20 0.29 8.46
N GLY A 122 -34.55 -0.77 8.97
CA GLY A 122 -34.49 -2.07 8.29
C GLY A 122 -35.85 -2.76 8.16
N PHE A 123 -36.78 -2.41 9.03
CA PHE A 123 -38.15 -2.93 9.02
C PHE A 123 -39.06 -2.19 8.04
N ASP A 124 -39.00 -0.86 8.07
CA ASP A 124 -39.92 0.02 7.35
C ASP A 124 -39.52 0.23 5.87
N GLN A 125 -38.24 0.03 5.54
CA GLN A 125 -37.67 0.37 4.24
C GLN A 125 -37.17 -0.84 3.44
N VAL A 126 -37.73 -2.03 3.72
CA VAL A 126 -37.59 -3.20 2.85
C VAL A 126 -38.81 -3.31 1.95
N PHE A 127 -38.58 -3.35 0.64
CA PHE A 127 -39.64 -3.27 -0.37
C PHE A 127 -39.63 -4.50 -1.26
N GLU A 128 -40.81 -5.07 -1.52
CA GLU A 128 -40.97 -6.14 -2.49
C GLU A 128 -40.93 -5.57 -3.91
N VAL A 129 -40.16 -6.23 -4.79
CA VAL A 129 -40.04 -5.87 -6.20
C VAL A 129 -41.06 -6.65 -7.00
N LYS A 130 -41.83 -5.95 -7.84
CA LYS A 130 -42.77 -6.60 -8.77
C LYS A 130 -41.97 -7.25 -9.90
N VAL A 131 -41.82 -8.56 -9.84
CA VAL A 131 -41.08 -9.36 -10.84
C VAL A 131 -41.90 -9.45 -12.15
N PRO A 132 -41.38 -8.97 -13.29
CA PRO A 132 -41.99 -9.14 -14.61
C PRO A 132 -41.99 -10.60 -15.08
N ALA A 133 -42.81 -10.91 -16.08
CA ALA A 133 -42.92 -12.26 -16.63
C ALA A 133 -41.71 -12.70 -17.48
N GLN A 134 -40.89 -11.76 -17.95
CA GLN A 134 -39.78 -12.02 -18.86
C GLN A 134 -38.53 -11.26 -18.41
N ALA A 135 -37.37 -11.88 -18.62
CA ALA A 135 -36.08 -11.22 -18.47
C ALA A 135 -35.84 -10.32 -19.68
N THR A 136 -35.51 -9.06 -19.44
CA THR A 136 -35.40 -7.99 -20.45
C THR A 136 -34.03 -7.31 -20.45
N SER A 137 -33.18 -7.60 -19.47
CA SER A 137 -31.92 -6.89 -19.30
C SER A 137 -30.96 -7.13 -20.46
N LYS A 138 -30.30 -6.05 -20.88
CA LYS A 138 -29.16 -6.08 -21.82
C LYS A 138 -27.83 -6.25 -21.08
N ILE A 139 -27.83 -6.08 -19.77
CA ILE A 139 -26.66 -6.26 -18.91
C ILE A 139 -26.45 -7.77 -18.75
N ARG A 140 -25.22 -8.22 -18.93
CA ARG A 140 -24.83 -9.62 -18.70
C ARG A 140 -23.90 -9.67 -17.51
N MET A 141 -23.87 -10.81 -16.83
CA MET A 141 -22.80 -11.07 -15.87
C MET A 141 -21.44 -10.99 -16.58
N LYS A 142 -20.48 -10.34 -15.91
CA LYS A 142 -19.11 -10.21 -16.40
C LYS A 142 -18.37 -11.52 -16.20
N ALA A 143 -17.52 -11.88 -17.15
CA ALA A 143 -16.54 -12.94 -16.95
C ALA A 143 -15.60 -12.56 -15.80
N ALA A 144 -15.13 -13.57 -15.05
CA ALA A 144 -14.23 -13.34 -13.91
C ALA A 144 -12.91 -12.66 -14.33
N VAL A 145 -12.44 -12.96 -15.54
CA VAL A 145 -11.30 -12.31 -16.18
C VAL A 145 -11.60 -12.09 -17.67
N PRO A 146 -10.95 -11.13 -18.34
CA PRO A 146 -11.08 -10.90 -19.79
C PRO A 146 -10.65 -12.09 -20.64
N ALA A 147 -11.20 -12.21 -21.85
CA ALA A 147 -10.90 -13.30 -22.79
C ALA A 147 -9.48 -13.24 -23.39
N ASP A 148 -8.83 -12.07 -23.33
CA ASP A 148 -7.44 -11.84 -23.73
C ASP A 148 -6.44 -11.98 -22.57
N ALA A 149 -6.89 -12.35 -21.37
CA ALA A 149 -6.00 -12.65 -20.26
C ALA A 149 -5.12 -13.88 -20.57
N PRO A 150 -3.92 -14.02 -19.95
CA PRO A 150 -3.10 -15.21 -20.13
C PRO A 150 -3.84 -16.51 -19.78
N GLU A 151 -3.48 -17.61 -20.43
CA GLU A 151 -4.16 -18.90 -20.26
C GLU A 151 -4.27 -19.34 -18.79
N PHE A 152 -3.18 -19.23 -18.02
CA PHE A 152 -3.19 -19.52 -16.58
C PHE A 152 -4.19 -18.65 -15.82
N VAL A 153 -4.28 -17.37 -16.18
CA VAL A 153 -5.23 -16.44 -15.57
C VAL A 153 -6.67 -16.82 -15.91
N GLN A 154 -6.95 -17.27 -17.14
CA GLN A 154 -8.29 -17.73 -17.51
C GLN A 154 -8.68 -19.04 -16.81
N LYS A 155 -7.80 -20.05 -16.87
CA LYS A 155 -8.10 -21.42 -16.44
C LYS A 155 -7.95 -21.65 -14.94
N VAL A 156 -7.09 -20.90 -14.25
CA VAL A 156 -6.81 -21.06 -12.82
C VAL A 156 -7.31 -19.86 -12.04
N THR A 157 -6.71 -18.67 -12.24
CA THR A 157 -7.06 -17.46 -11.48
C THR A 157 -8.55 -17.12 -11.61
N GLY A 158 -9.10 -17.11 -12.82
CA GLY A 158 -10.50 -16.79 -13.10
C GLY A 158 -11.48 -17.79 -12.49
N MET A 159 -11.14 -19.07 -12.48
CA MET A 159 -11.94 -20.11 -11.82
C MET A 159 -11.95 -19.94 -10.29
N MET A 160 -10.78 -19.64 -9.69
CA MET A 160 -10.69 -19.34 -8.26
C MET A 160 -11.48 -18.08 -7.90
N ILE A 161 -11.36 -16.99 -8.69
CA ILE A 161 -12.15 -15.77 -8.51
C ILE A 161 -13.65 -16.08 -8.60
N ALA A 162 -14.07 -16.95 -9.51
CA ALA A 162 -15.47 -17.35 -9.68
C ALA A 162 -15.99 -18.30 -8.57
N GLY A 163 -15.16 -18.67 -7.59
CA GLY A 163 -15.52 -19.61 -6.52
C GLY A 163 -15.57 -21.07 -6.96
N LYS A 164 -14.86 -21.42 -8.04
CA LYS A 164 -14.77 -22.77 -8.62
C LYS A 164 -13.37 -23.37 -8.51
N GLY A 165 -12.62 -22.98 -7.46
CA GLY A 165 -11.25 -23.45 -7.25
C GLY A 165 -11.14 -24.97 -7.09
N ASP A 166 -12.13 -25.59 -6.44
CA ASP A 166 -12.18 -27.05 -6.24
C ASP A 166 -12.37 -27.86 -7.53
N GLU A 167 -12.78 -27.22 -8.64
CA GLU A 167 -12.96 -27.87 -9.95
C GLU A 167 -11.65 -27.90 -10.77
N ILE A 168 -10.59 -27.23 -10.31
CA ILE A 168 -9.34 -27.09 -11.05
C ILE A 168 -8.51 -28.39 -10.90
N PRO A 169 -8.22 -29.12 -11.99
CA PRO A 169 -7.43 -30.35 -11.91
C PRO A 169 -5.99 -30.07 -11.47
N THR A 170 -5.39 -31.05 -10.79
CA THR A 170 -3.99 -30.98 -10.30
C THR A 170 -2.98 -30.65 -11.39
N SER A 171 -3.26 -31.02 -12.65
CA SER A 171 -2.40 -30.76 -13.82
C SER A 171 -2.28 -29.29 -14.22
N LEU A 172 -3.14 -28.40 -13.71
CA LEU A 172 -3.07 -26.96 -13.98
C LEU A 172 -2.31 -26.18 -12.90
N TRP A 173 -1.92 -26.83 -11.80
CA TRP A 173 -1.19 -26.17 -10.72
C TRP A 173 0.32 -26.24 -10.97
N PRO A 174 1.06 -25.14 -10.71
CA PRO A 174 2.51 -25.15 -10.79
C PRO A 174 3.09 -26.04 -9.69
N ALA A 175 4.06 -26.90 -10.04
CA ALA A 175 4.61 -27.90 -9.11
C ALA A 175 5.35 -27.27 -7.91
N ASP A 176 5.88 -26.06 -8.09
CA ASP A 176 6.63 -25.29 -7.10
C ASP A 176 5.78 -24.21 -6.40
N GLY A 177 4.49 -24.09 -6.76
CA GLY A 177 3.62 -23.05 -6.23
C GLY A 177 3.90 -21.64 -6.77
N THR A 178 4.65 -21.49 -7.88
CA THR A 178 4.93 -20.16 -8.46
C THR A 178 3.73 -19.60 -9.22
N PHE A 179 3.25 -18.42 -8.84
CA PHE A 179 2.12 -17.73 -9.48
C PHE A 179 2.57 -16.54 -10.33
N PRO A 180 1.83 -16.21 -11.41
CA PRO A 180 2.09 -15.00 -12.18
C PRO A 180 1.85 -13.75 -11.33
N ILE A 181 2.66 -12.73 -11.58
CA ILE A 181 2.52 -11.39 -11.00
C ILE A 181 1.52 -10.53 -11.79
N GLY A 182 0.99 -9.48 -11.16
CA GLY A 182 0.18 -8.45 -11.79
C GLY A 182 -1.23 -8.90 -12.16
N THR A 183 -1.80 -9.79 -11.35
CA THR A 183 -3.11 -10.39 -11.62
C THR A 183 -4.27 -9.67 -10.92
N THR A 184 -4.02 -8.81 -9.92
CA THR A 184 -5.07 -7.99 -9.28
C THR A 184 -5.77 -7.05 -10.26
N LYS A 185 -5.09 -6.62 -11.33
CA LYS A 185 -5.66 -5.76 -12.38
C LYS A 185 -6.91 -6.35 -13.05
N TYR A 186 -7.10 -7.67 -12.98
CA TYR A 186 -8.24 -8.38 -13.57
C TYR A 186 -9.46 -8.42 -12.64
N GLU A 187 -9.32 -8.20 -11.33
CA GLU A 187 -10.44 -8.36 -10.39
C GLU A 187 -11.54 -7.31 -10.56
N LYS A 188 -11.12 -6.07 -10.85
CA LYS A 188 -11.99 -4.89 -10.99
C LYS A 188 -13.08 -4.86 -9.93
N ARG A 189 -12.68 -5.01 -8.65
CA ARG A 189 -13.53 -5.40 -7.50
C ARG A 189 -14.84 -4.62 -7.41
N ASN A 190 -14.83 -3.35 -7.78
CA ASN A 190 -15.94 -2.42 -7.85
C ASN A 190 -16.74 -2.34 -6.55
N ILE A 191 -16.05 -1.97 -5.46
CA ILE A 191 -16.62 -1.96 -4.10
C ILE A 191 -16.84 -0.56 -3.52
N ALA A 192 -16.36 0.49 -4.19
CA ALA A 192 -16.51 1.86 -3.72
C ALA A 192 -17.91 2.41 -4.04
N LEU A 193 -18.57 3.02 -3.05
CA LEU A 193 -19.82 3.77 -3.28
C LEU A 193 -19.55 5.15 -3.89
N GLU A 194 -18.43 5.75 -3.51
CA GLU A 194 -17.97 7.03 -4.01
C GLU A 194 -16.50 6.93 -4.44
N ILE A 195 -16.13 7.70 -5.47
CA ILE A 195 -14.75 7.80 -5.99
C ILE A 195 -14.29 9.25 -6.06
N PRO A 196 -12.97 9.51 -6.01
CA PRO A 196 -12.44 10.85 -6.20
C PRO A 196 -12.63 11.34 -7.64
N VAL A 197 -13.11 12.56 -7.80
CA VAL A 197 -13.23 13.27 -9.09
C VAL A 197 -12.24 14.42 -9.12
N TRP A 198 -11.42 14.46 -10.16
CA TRP A 198 -10.39 15.48 -10.34
C TRP A 198 -10.95 16.78 -10.96
N ASP A 199 -10.49 17.90 -10.40
CA ASP A 199 -10.71 19.27 -10.83
C ASP A 199 -9.36 19.88 -11.29
N PRO A 200 -9.12 19.99 -12.61
CA PRO A 200 -7.85 20.46 -13.15
C PRO A 200 -7.56 21.93 -12.84
N GLU A 201 -8.58 22.78 -12.70
CA GLU A 201 -8.43 24.23 -12.50
C GLU A 201 -7.87 24.56 -11.11
N VAL A 202 -8.28 23.78 -10.10
CA VAL A 202 -7.83 23.95 -8.70
C VAL A 202 -6.50 23.23 -8.45
N CYS A 203 -6.15 22.25 -9.28
CA CYS A 203 -5.01 21.36 -9.03
C CYS A 203 -3.65 22.07 -9.06
N ILE A 204 -2.88 21.89 -7.99
CA ILE A 204 -1.49 22.38 -7.88
C ILE A 204 -0.45 21.34 -8.33
N GLN A 205 -0.88 20.16 -8.79
CA GLN A 205 -0.02 19.09 -9.33
C GLN A 205 1.06 18.60 -8.35
N CYS A 206 0.72 18.55 -7.05
CA CYS A 206 1.63 18.10 -6.00
C CYS A 206 1.78 16.57 -5.93
N THR A 207 0.88 15.79 -6.55
CA THR A 207 0.86 14.31 -6.56
C THR A 207 0.65 13.62 -5.19
N MET A 208 0.42 14.37 -4.12
CA MET A 208 0.16 13.84 -2.78
C MET A 208 -0.99 12.82 -2.75
N CYS A 209 -2.03 13.05 -3.55
CA CYS A 209 -3.17 12.15 -3.67
C CYS A 209 -2.80 10.73 -4.15
N SER A 210 -1.76 10.62 -4.99
CA SER A 210 -1.23 9.35 -5.47
C SER A 210 -0.30 8.70 -4.47
N LEU A 211 0.55 9.51 -3.82
CA LEU A 211 1.45 9.05 -2.77
C LEU A 211 0.70 8.32 -1.66
N VAL A 212 -0.36 8.94 -1.15
CA VAL A 212 -1.15 8.39 -0.03
C VAL A 212 -2.17 7.34 -0.43
N CYS A 213 -2.33 7.04 -1.72
CA CYS A 213 -3.30 6.06 -2.17
C CYS A 213 -2.82 4.64 -1.82
N PRO A 214 -3.54 3.90 -0.97
CA PRO A 214 -3.11 2.57 -0.53
C PRO A 214 -3.31 1.48 -1.58
N HIS A 215 -3.96 1.78 -2.70
CA HIS A 215 -4.29 0.79 -3.74
C HIS A 215 -3.78 1.19 -5.12
N ALA A 216 -3.02 2.28 -5.25
CA ALA A 216 -2.57 2.83 -6.52
C ALA A 216 -3.72 3.14 -7.52
N THR A 217 -4.91 3.52 -7.03
CA THR A 217 -6.10 3.75 -7.86
C THR A 217 -6.24 5.19 -8.35
N ILE A 218 -5.31 6.07 -7.98
CA ILE A 218 -5.25 7.46 -8.45
C ILE A 218 -3.81 7.77 -8.84
N ARG A 219 -3.58 8.06 -10.12
CA ARG A 219 -2.25 8.14 -10.73
C ARG A 219 -2.09 9.45 -11.51
N PRO A 220 -0.98 10.17 -11.32
CA PRO A 220 -0.63 11.28 -12.18
C PRO A 220 0.19 10.79 -13.38
N LYS A 221 0.12 11.49 -14.51
CA LYS A 221 1.07 11.33 -15.62
C LYS A 221 1.38 12.70 -16.22
N VAL A 222 2.62 12.86 -16.67
CA VAL A 222 3.04 13.96 -17.55
C VAL A 222 3.37 13.36 -18.91
N TYR A 223 2.88 13.97 -19.97
CA TYR A 223 2.97 13.43 -21.32
C TYR A 223 2.85 14.53 -22.38
N ASP A 224 3.27 14.23 -23.61
CA ASP A 224 3.19 15.16 -24.73
C ASP A 224 1.74 15.45 -25.15
N ALA A 225 1.45 16.69 -25.56
CA ALA A 225 0.10 17.09 -25.95
C ALA A 225 -0.48 16.26 -27.12
N SER A 226 0.37 15.73 -28.00
CA SER A 226 -0.06 14.86 -29.12
C SER A 226 -0.76 13.58 -28.67
N ALA A 227 -0.49 13.08 -27.45
CA ALA A 227 -1.16 11.89 -26.93
C ALA A 227 -2.68 12.11 -26.78
N LEU A 228 -3.16 13.35 -26.66
CA LEU A 228 -4.57 13.68 -26.51
C LEU A 228 -5.40 13.52 -27.79
N ALA A 229 -4.79 13.27 -28.95
CA ALA A 229 -5.50 13.19 -30.23
C ALA A 229 -6.61 12.13 -30.25
N LYS A 230 -6.50 11.07 -29.43
CA LYS A 230 -7.49 9.99 -29.30
C LYS A 230 -8.13 9.93 -27.92
N ALA A 231 -8.06 11.01 -27.14
CA ALA A 231 -8.62 11.05 -25.80
C ALA A 231 -10.15 10.92 -25.83
N PRO A 232 -10.76 10.14 -24.93
CA PRO A 232 -12.21 10.15 -24.74
C PRO A 232 -12.71 11.57 -24.43
N ALA A 233 -13.95 11.88 -24.81
CA ALA A 233 -14.53 13.23 -24.63
C ALA A 233 -14.57 13.70 -23.17
N THR A 234 -14.63 12.77 -22.21
CA THR A 234 -14.64 13.04 -20.76
C THR A 234 -13.25 13.05 -20.14
N PHE A 235 -12.19 12.78 -20.91
CA PHE A 235 -10.82 12.72 -20.41
C PHE A 235 -10.30 14.12 -20.07
N LYS A 236 -9.97 14.33 -18.78
CA LYS A 236 -9.50 15.62 -18.28
C LYS A 236 -7.98 15.72 -18.41
N SER A 237 -7.49 16.91 -18.74
CA SER A 237 -6.07 17.26 -18.71
C SER A 237 -5.85 18.72 -18.32
N ALA A 238 -4.64 19.07 -17.91
CA ALA A 238 -4.19 20.43 -17.62
C ALA A 238 -2.78 20.64 -18.19
N GLU A 239 -2.34 21.90 -18.35
CA GLU A 239 -0.93 22.20 -18.63
C GLU A 239 -0.04 21.73 -17.48
N ALA A 240 1.07 21.05 -17.78
CA ALA A 240 2.01 20.62 -16.77
C ALA A 240 2.73 21.83 -16.14
N LYS A 241 2.84 21.83 -14.81
CA LYS A 241 3.48 22.89 -14.02
C LYS A 241 4.87 22.43 -13.56
N GLY A 242 5.91 23.22 -13.84
CA GLY A 242 7.28 22.99 -13.38
C GLY A 242 8.30 23.28 -14.46
N LYS A 243 9.53 23.64 -14.05
CA LYS A 243 10.64 23.91 -14.97
C LYS A 243 10.95 22.65 -15.80
N GLY A 244 11.05 22.80 -17.12
CA GLY A 244 11.35 21.69 -18.04
C GLY A 244 10.13 20.84 -18.42
N LEU A 245 8.91 21.29 -18.08
CA LEU A 245 7.64 20.66 -18.45
C LEU A 245 6.77 21.58 -19.34
N GLU A 246 7.36 22.64 -19.89
CA GLU A 246 6.66 23.59 -20.75
C GLU A 246 6.10 22.88 -21.99
N GLY A 247 4.81 23.13 -22.31
CA GLY A 247 4.10 22.50 -23.44
C GLY A 247 3.61 21.06 -23.18
N MET A 248 3.97 20.44 -22.06
CA MET A 248 3.49 19.11 -21.68
C MET A 248 2.13 19.16 -21.01
N LYS A 249 1.39 18.04 -21.05
CA LYS A 249 0.11 17.86 -20.36
C LYS A 249 0.28 17.07 -19.07
N PHE A 250 -0.61 17.32 -18.12
CA PHE A 250 -0.70 16.63 -16.85
C PHE A 250 -2.13 16.16 -16.61
N THR A 251 -2.28 14.90 -16.19
CA THR A 251 -3.57 14.34 -15.78
C THR A 251 -3.42 13.57 -14.48
N ILE A 252 -4.42 13.69 -13.59
CA ILE A 252 -4.68 12.74 -12.52
C ILE A 252 -5.87 11.89 -12.94
N GLN A 253 -5.64 10.59 -13.14
CA GLN A 253 -6.67 9.63 -13.52
C GLN A 253 -6.97 8.65 -12.39
N ILE A 254 -8.23 8.24 -12.30
CA ILE A 254 -8.74 7.32 -11.29
C ILE A 254 -9.11 5.99 -11.95
N ALA A 255 -8.79 4.88 -11.28
CA ALA A 255 -9.27 3.54 -11.60
C ALA A 255 -10.59 3.30 -10.85
N PRO A 256 -11.77 3.49 -11.47
CA PRO A 256 -13.04 3.52 -10.74
C PRO A 256 -13.39 2.18 -10.11
N GLU A 257 -13.16 1.08 -10.83
CA GLU A 257 -13.50 -0.27 -10.38
C GLU A 257 -12.49 -0.86 -9.39
N ASP A 258 -11.32 -0.25 -9.21
CA ASP A 258 -10.32 -0.70 -8.24
C ASP A 258 -10.27 0.18 -6.98
N CYS A 259 -10.88 1.37 -7.04
CA CYS A 259 -10.98 2.26 -5.90
C CYS A 259 -11.76 1.62 -4.75
N THR A 260 -11.28 1.85 -3.52
CA THR A 260 -11.93 1.36 -2.29
C THR A 260 -12.76 2.44 -1.59
N GLY A 261 -12.81 3.66 -2.14
CA GLY A 261 -13.60 4.76 -1.58
C GLY A 261 -13.10 5.30 -0.24
N CYS A 262 -11.85 4.99 0.17
CA CYS A 262 -11.35 5.37 1.50
C CYS A 262 -11.24 6.89 1.75
N GLY A 263 -11.22 7.71 0.70
CA GLY A 263 -11.19 9.17 0.81
C GLY A 263 -9.85 9.77 1.28
N ALA A 264 -8.82 8.97 1.55
CA ALA A 264 -7.52 9.45 2.04
C ALA A 264 -6.86 10.47 1.11
N CYS A 265 -6.98 10.27 -0.22
CA CYS A 265 -6.47 11.19 -1.22
C CYS A 265 -7.16 12.57 -1.15
N VAL A 266 -8.50 12.59 -1.05
CA VAL A 266 -9.32 13.81 -0.94
C VAL A 266 -9.04 14.53 0.37
N HIS A 267 -8.95 13.78 1.48
CA HIS A 267 -8.62 14.33 2.78
C HIS A 267 -7.26 15.03 2.77
N THR A 268 -6.25 14.37 2.22
CA THR A 268 -4.87 14.88 2.21
C THR A 268 -4.62 15.95 1.14
N CYS A 269 -5.53 16.16 0.19
CA CYS A 269 -5.37 17.18 -0.84
C CYS A 269 -5.20 18.58 -0.21
N PRO A 270 -4.06 19.27 -0.45
CA PRO A 270 -3.79 20.57 0.14
C PRO A 270 -4.42 21.73 -0.65
N ALA A 271 -4.82 21.49 -1.89
CA ALA A 271 -5.39 22.51 -2.77
C ALA A 271 -6.86 22.78 -2.39
N LYS A 272 -7.19 24.05 -2.17
CA LYS A 272 -8.54 24.51 -1.87
C LYS A 272 -9.07 25.35 -3.03
N ASN A 273 -10.33 25.12 -3.40
CA ASN A 273 -11.01 25.97 -4.37
C ASN A 273 -11.31 27.32 -3.71
N LYS A 274 -10.94 28.43 -4.38
CA LYS A 274 -11.15 29.79 -3.86
C LYS A 274 -12.57 30.32 -4.10
N LYS A 275 -13.32 29.72 -5.03
CA LYS A 275 -14.68 30.15 -5.43
C LYS A 275 -15.77 29.37 -4.70
N VAL A 276 -15.53 28.10 -4.37
CA VAL A 276 -16.50 27.21 -3.70
C VAL A 276 -15.90 26.70 -2.41
N GLU A 277 -16.44 27.14 -1.28
CA GLU A 277 -15.99 26.72 0.04
C GLU A 277 -16.11 25.19 0.21
N GLY A 278 -15.16 24.57 0.91
CA GLY A 278 -15.12 23.13 1.15
C GLY A 278 -14.68 22.27 -0.05
N ARG A 279 -14.67 22.81 -1.28
CA ARG A 279 -14.25 22.08 -2.48
C ARG A 279 -12.73 22.10 -2.62
N LYS A 280 -12.15 20.97 -3.01
CA LYS A 280 -10.71 20.79 -3.24
C LYS A 280 -10.42 20.45 -4.71
N ALA A 281 -9.15 20.24 -5.05
CA ALA A 281 -8.77 19.77 -6.41
C ALA A 281 -9.19 18.33 -6.72
N ILE A 282 -9.55 17.55 -5.70
CA ILE A 282 -10.17 16.23 -5.82
C ILE A 282 -11.27 16.12 -4.77
N ASN A 283 -12.42 15.58 -5.13
CA ASN A 283 -13.60 15.50 -4.24
C ASN A 283 -14.28 14.14 -4.41
N MET A 284 -14.89 13.59 -3.37
CA MET A 284 -15.67 12.35 -3.50
C MET A 284 -16.98 12.64 -4.24
N ALA A 285 -17.41 11.73 -5.11
CA ALA A 285 -18.70 11.74 -5.77
C ALA A 285 -19.23 10.31 -5.95
N PRO A 286 -20.56 10.11 -6.08
CA PRO A 286 -21.15 8.81 -6.37
C PRO A 286 -20.49 8.14 -7.58
N GLN A 287 -20.14 6.86 -7.43
CA GLN A 287 -19.34 6.15 -8.42
C GLN A 287 -20.13 5.74 -9.66
N GLU A 288 -21.36 5.26 -9.48
CA GLU A 288 -22.14 4.61 -10.53
C GLU A 288 -22.27 5.45 -11.82
N PRO A 289 -22.64 6.76 -11.77
CA PRO A 289 -22.76 7.57 -12.98
C PRO A 289 -21.41 7.84 -13.69
N LEU A 290 -20.29 7.60 -13.00
CA LEU A 290 -18.94 7.89 -13.47
C LEU A 290 -18.21 6.63 -13.94
N ARG A 291 -18.63 5.44 -13.49
CA ARG A 291 -17.90 4.18 -13.63
C ARG A 291 -17.45 3.91 -15.06
N GLU A 292 -18.37 3.94 -16.01
CA GLU A 292 -18.10 3.55 -17.40
C GLU A 292 -17.16 4.56 -18.09
N ALA A 293 -17.46 5.86 -17.97
CA ALA A 293 -16.65 6.92 -18.54
C ALA A 293 -15.24 6.93 -17.94
N GLU A 294 -15.12 6.80 -16.62
CA GLU A 294 -13.81 6.78 -15.95
C GLU A 294 -13.03 5.48 -16.20
N ALA A 295 -13.70 4.35 -16.46
CA ALA A 295 -13.04 3.12 -16.88
C ALA A 295 -12.42 3.27 -18.27
N ALA A 296 -13.15 3.88 -19.22
CA ALA A 296 -12.61 4.22 -20.54
C ALA A 296 -11.45 5.23 -20.45
N ASN A 297 -11.59 6.27 -19.61
CA ASN A 297 -10.52 7.23 -19.35
C ASN A 297 -9.29 6.57 -18.72
N PHE A 298 -9.47 5.63 -17.79
CA PHE A 298 -8.36 4.91 -17.18
C PHE A 298 -7.66 3.99 -18.18
N ALA A 299 -8.40 3.26 -19.02
CA ALA A 299 -7.82 2.46 -20.09
C ALA A 299 -7.00 3.32 -21.07
N PHE A 300 -7.54 4.47 -21.49
CA PHE A 300 -6.80 5.44 -22.31
C PHE A 300 -5.54 5.96 -21.59
N PHE A 301 -5.66 6.35 -20.32
CA PHE A 301 -4.54 6.82 -19.50
C PHE A 301 -3.40 5.81 -19.40
N LEU A 302 -3.72 4.52 -19.26
CA LEU A 302 -2.71 3.46 -19.22
C LEU A 302 -1.97 3.34 -20.56
N GLY A 303 -2.63 3.57 -21.69
CA GLY A 303 -2.02 3.53 -23.03
C GLY A 303 -1.15 4.75 -23.39
N ILE A 304 -1.18 5.83 -22.61
CA ILE A 304 -0.30 6.98 -22.83
C ILE A 304 1.13 6.59 -22.41
N ALA A 305 2.12 6.71 -23.31
CA ALA A 305 3.51 6.53 -22.93
C ALA A 305 3.89 7.51 -21.82
N SER A 306 4.43 7.01 -20.71
CA SER A 306 4.96 7.87 -19.67
C SER A 306 6.17 8.60 -20.21
N ALA A 307 6.17 9.93 -20.26
CA ALA A 307 7.35 10.67 -20.72
C ALA A 307 8.46 10.55 -19.65
N PRO A 308 9.60 9.88 -19.92
CA PRO A 308 10.75 10.00 -19.04
C PRO A 308 11.26 11.43 -19.20
N THR A 309 10.96 12.28 -18.24
CA THR A 309 11.47 13.65 -18.23
C THR A 309 12.57 13.76 -17.19
N PRO A 310 13.83 13.96 -17.60
CA PRO A 310 14.94 14.28 -16.68
C PRO A 310 14.65 15.53 -15.83
N ALA A 311 13.64 16.33 -16.19
CA ALA A 311 13.28 17.55 -15.48
C ALA A 311 12.70 17.30 -14.07
N VAL A 312 12.18 16.09 -13.77
CA VAL A 312 11.65 15.76 -12.44
C VAL A 312 12.41 14.59 -11.85
N LYS A 313 13.25 14.87 -10.85
CA LYS A 313 14.05 13.83 -10.17
C LYS A 313 13.15 12.78 -9.49
N ARG A 314 13.47 11.51 -9.72
CA ARG A 314 12.73 10.32 -9.22
C ARG A 314 12.62 10.28 -7.68
N ASP A 315 13.63 10.75 -6.98
CA ASP A 315 13.76 10.79 -5.52
C ASP A 315 13.01 11.95 -4.85
N THR A 316 12.20 12.70 -5.61
CA THR A 316 11.32 13.74 -5.06
C THR A 316 9.90 13.23 -4.85
N MET A 317 9.14 13.90 -3.98
CA MET A 317 7.72 13.59 -3.79
C MET A 317 6.95 13.60 -5.12
N LYS A 318 7.15 14.62 -5.97
CA LYS A 318 6.49 14.70 -7.28
C LYS A 318 7.01 13.64 -8.25
N GLY A 319 8.33 13.48 -8.34
CA GLY A 319 8.94 12.54 -9.30
C GLY A 319 8.60 11.08 -9.01
N SER A 320 8.66 10.66 -7.75
CA SER A 320 8.33 9.28 -7.34
C SER A 320 6.92 8.87 -7.77
N GLN A 321 5.97 9.82 -7.82
CA GLN A 321 4.58 9.55 -8.18
C GLN A 321 4.30 9.62 -9.67
N LEU A 322 5.21 10.18 -10.48
CA LEU A 322 5.14 10.10 -11.94
C LEU A 322 5.66 8.77 -12.48
N ILE A 323 6.29 7.95 -11.63
CA ILE A 323 6.70 6.59 -11.97
C ILE A 323 5.51 5.64 -11.82
N THR A 324 5.31 4.78 -12.81
CA THR A 324 4.30 3.73 -12.78
C THR A 324 4.49 2.85 -11.52
N PRO A 325 3.46 2.73 -10.67
CA PRO A 325 3.54 1.85 -9.51
C PRO A 325 3.56 0.38 -9.95
N MET A 326 4.51 -0.39 -9.41
CA MET A 326 4.64 -1.83 -9.61
C MET A 326 4.03 -2.64 -8.45
N PHE A 327 3.11 -2.02 -7.72
CA PHE A 327 2.30 -2.62 -6.66
C PHE A 327 0.92 -1.93 -6.68
N GLU A 328 -0.12 -2.66 -7.07
CA GLU A 328 -1.44 -2.10 -7.32
C GLU A 328 -2.60 -3.01 -6.89
N PHE A 329 -3.70 -2.38 -6.49
CA PHE A 329 -5.00 -3.03 -6.28
C PHE A 329 -5.01 -4.19 -5.27
N SER A 330 -4.09 -4.16 -4.29
CA SER A 330 -3.98 -5.20 -3.26
C SER A 330 -5.25 -5.43 -2.46
N GLY A 331 -5.35 -6.61 -1.82
CA GLY A 331 -6.44 -6.97 -0.91
C GLY A 331 -6.48 -6.20 0.42
N ALA A 332 -5.59 -5.22 0.63
CA ALA A 332 -5.49 -4.48 1.89
C ALA A 332 -6.77 -3.68 2.21
N CYS A 333 -6.96 -3.36 3.49
CA CYS A 333 -8.10 -2.55 3.96
C CYS A 333 -8.19 -1.19 3.26
N ALA A 334 -9.40 -0.65 3.12
CA ALA A 334 -9.62 0.72 2.66
C ALA A 334 -8.89 1.72 3.58
N GLY A 335 -7.95 2.48 3.02
CA GLY A 335 -7.12 3.41 3.80
C GLY A 335 -5.93 2.78 4.55
N CYS A 336 -5.52 1.56 4.21
CA CYS A 336 -4.38 0.87 4.83
C CYS A 336 -3.13 1.78 4.95
N GLY A 337 -2.48 1.78 6.12
CA GLY A 337 -1.28 2.58 6.37
C GLY A 337 0.04 1.91 5.97
N GLU A 338 0.03 0.66 5.49
CA GLU A 338 1.23 -0.07 5.06
C GLU A 338 1.53 0.12 3.57
N THR A 339 0.51 -0.11 2.73
CA THR A 339 0.67 -0.20 1.27
C THR A 339 1.16 1.08 0.57
N PRO A 340 0.93 2.33 1.07
CA PRO A 340 1.57 3.51 0.48
C PRO A 340 3.10 3.43 0.48
N TYR A 341 3.70 2.81 1.50
CA TYR A 341 5.16 2.63 1.59
C TYR A 341 5.66 1.53 0.64
N VAL A 342 4.93 0.40 0.54
CA VAL A 342 5.25 -0.68 -0.41
C VAL A 342 5.11 -0.21 -1.86
N LYS A 343 4.10 0.62 -2.15
CA LYS A 343 3.95 1.28 -3.46
C LYS A 343 5.11 2.23 -3.75
N LEU A 344 5.58 2.99 -2.76
CA LEU A 344 6.73 3.87 -2.94
C LEU A 344 8.01 3.08 -3.25
N LEU A 345 8.25 1.98 -2.52
CA LEU A 345 9.34 1.03 -2.81
C LEU A 345 9.27 0.56 -4.27
N SER A 346 8.10 0.08 -4.70
CA SER A 346 7.93 -0.45 -6.05
C SER A 346 8.09 0.62 -7.13
N GLN A 347 7.71 1.88 -6.86
CA GLN A 347 7.95 2.99 -7.79
C GLN A 347 9.43 3.33 -7.94
N LEU A 348 10.18 3.35 -6.84
CA LEU A 348 11.58 3.77 -6.88
C LEU A 348 12.51 2.68 -7.42
N PHE A 349 12.29 1.41 -7.01
CA PHE A 349 13.26 0.32 -7.20
C PHE A 349 12.65 -0.94 -7.84
N GLY A 350 11.34 -0.97 -8.07
CA GLY A 350 10.62 -2.21 -8.34
C GLY A 350 11.07 -2.95 -9.61
N ASP A 351 11.67 -2.27 -10.59
CA ASP A 351 12.14 -2.89 -11.82
C ASP A 351 13.40 -3.75 -11.65
N HIS A 352 14.05 -3.65 -10.50
CA HIS A 352 15.22 -4.46 -10.13
C HIS A 352 15.16 -4.92 -8.67
N ALA A 353 13.97 -4.89 -8.05
CA ALA A 353 13.76 -5.30 -6.67
C ALA A 353 13.58 -6.82 -6.54
N MET A 354 14.20 -7.39 -5.51
CA MET A 354 13.93 -8.73 -5.00
C MET A 354 13.38 -8.59 -3.59
N ILE A 355 12.16 -9.05 -3.35
CA ILE A 355 11.43 -8.84 -2.09
C ILE A 355 11.30 -10.16 -1.34
N ALA A 356 11.98 -10.26 -0.21
CA ALA A 356 11.71 -11.22 0.85
C ALA A 356 10.67 -10.61 1.79
N ASN A 357 9.49 -11.23 1.89
CA ASN A 357 8.40 -10.71 2.70
C ASN A 357 8.09 -11.64 3.88
N ALA A 358 8.09 -11.12 5.11
CA ALA A 358 7.71 -11.88 6.29
C ALA A 358 6.20 -12.18 6.27
N THR A 359 5.78 -13.28 6.88
CA THR A 359 4.36 -13.56 7.05
C THR A 359 3.68 -12.49 7.93
N GLY A 360 2.55 -11.96 7.48
CA GLY A 360 1.82 -10.88 8.16
C GLY A 360 0.84 -10.20 7.21
N CYS A 361 0.33 -9.01 7.58
CA CYS A 361 -0.55 -8.26 6.68
C CYS A 361 0.09 -8.05 5.30
N SER A 362 1.39 -7.75 5.26
CA SER A 362 2.14 -7.55 4.01
C SER A 362 2.21 -8.76 3.11
N SER A 363 2.29 -9.99 3.64
CA SER A 363 2.21 -11.18 2.80
C SER A 363 0.78 -11.50 2.38
N ILE A 364 -0.22 -11.22 3.25
CA ILE A 364 -1.62 -11.47 2.92
C ILE A 364 -2.10 -10.53 1.81
N TYR A 365 -1.94 -9.21 1.94
CA TYR A 365 -2.33 -8.33 0.83
C TYR A 365 -1.35 -8.42 -0.35
N GLY A 366 -0.11 -8.90 -0.13
CA GLY A 366 0.98 -8.95 -1.11
C GLY A 366 1.03 -10.22 -1.95
N GLY A 367 0.37 -11.30 -1.52
CA GLY A 367 0.42 -12.60 -2.19
C GLY A 367 -0.68 -13.59 -1.79
N ASN A 368 -1.84 -13.14 -1.27
CA ASN A 368 -2.97 -14.04 -1.04
C ASN A 368 -3.67 -14.40 -2.37
N LEU A 369 -3.45 -15.64 -2.79
CA LEU A 369 -3.99 -16.20 -4.04
C LEU A 369 -5.53 -16.10 -4.08
N PRO A 370 -6.13 -15.93 -5.27
CA PRO A 370 -5.56 -16.19 -6.60
C PRO A 370 -4.88 -15.00 -7.29
N THR A 371 -4.87 -13.82 -6.67
CA THR A 371 -4.36 -12.60 -7.29
C THR A 371 -3.18 -12.00 -6.53
N THR A 372 -2.29 -11.36 -7.29
CA THR A 372 -1.02 -10.79 -6.79
C THR A 372 -0.90 -9.33 -7.22
N PRO A 373 -0.63 -8.39 -6.30
CA PRO A 373 -0.60 -6.95 -6.57
C PRO A 373 0.72 -6.43 -7.14
N TYR A 374 1.84 -7.14 -6.91
CA TYR A 374 3.10 -6.78 -7.55
C TYR A 374 2.93 -6.98 -9.04
N CYS A 375 3.31 -5.99 -9.86
CA CYS A 375 3.10 -6.04 -11.30
C CYS A 375 4.33 -5.56 -12.06
N PRO A 376 4.53 -6.03 -13.31
CA PRO A 376 5.64 -5.58 -14.13
C PRO A 376 5.35 -4.21 -14.76
N ARG A 377 6.42 -3.53 -15.16
CA ARG A 377 6.40 -2.42 -16.11
C ARG A 377 6.02 -2.93 -17.52
N GLU A 378 5.88 -2.00 -18.46
CA GLU A 378 5.59 -2.28 -19.88
C GLU A 378 6.60 -3.22 -20.55
N ASP A 379 7.87 -3.23 -20.11
CA ASP A 379 8.93 -4.11 -20.62
C ASP A 379 8.97 -5.49 -19.95
N GLY A 380 8.00 -5.81 -19.09
CA GLY A 380 7.91 -7.07 -18.36
C GLY A 380 8.76 -7.14 -17.08
N ARG A 381 9.58 -6.13 -16.77
CA ARG A 381 10.40 -6.10 -15.56
C ARG A 381 9.60 -5.60 -14.37
N GLY A 382 9.73 -6.25 -13.23
CA GLY A 382 9.06 -5.85 -12.00
C GLY A 382 9.60 -6.58 -10.77
N PRO A 383 9.01 -6.32 -9.60
CA PRO A 383 9.48 -6.91 -8.36
C PRO A 383 9.33 -8.42 -8.39
N VAL A 384 10.40 -9.14 -8.06
CA VAL A 384 10.30 -10.54 -7.67
C VAL A 384 9.90 -10.57 -6.21
N TRP A 385 8.89 -11.36 -5.86
CA TRP A 385 8.34 -11.41 -4.51
C TRP A 385 8.27 -12.86 -4.02
N SER A 386 8.66 -13.08 -2.76
CA SER A 386 8.52 -14.37 -2.11
C SER A 386 8.29 -14.19 -0.62
N ASN A 387 7.45 -15.03 -0.04
CA ASN A 387 7.25 -15.19 1.40
C ASN A 387 7.74 -16.59 1.79
N SER A 388 8.81 -16.65 2.59
CA SER A 388 9.26 -17.90 3.21
C SER A 388 8.39 -18.17 4.44
N LEU A 389 8.81 -17.77 5.64
CA LEU A 389 8.07 -17.92 6.88
C LEU A 389 7.89 -16.59 7.62
N PHE A 390 7.40 -16.66 8.85
CA PHE A 390 7.23 -15.48 9.69
C PHE A 390 8.54 -15.08 10.36
N GLU A 391 9.32 -16.07 10.78
CA GLU A 391 10.49 -15.95 11.63
C GLU A 391 11.81 -15.73 10.88
N ASP A 392 11.92 -16.18 9.63
CA ASP A 392 13.19 -16.31 8.89
C ASP A 392 13.41 -15.24 7.82
N ASN A 393 12.54 -14.23 7.75
CA ASN A 393 12.48 -13.34 6.60
C ASN A 393 13.78 -12.54 6.37
N ALA A 394 14.49 -12.17 7.45
CA ALA A 394 15.75 -11.45 7.31
C ALA A 394 16.81 -12.34 6.65
N GLU A 395 16.93 -13.56 7.15
CA GLU A 395 17.85 -14.60 6.69
C GLU A 395 17.52 -15.03 5.26
N PHE A 396 16.23 -15.09 4.93
CA PHE A 396 15.75 -15.39 3.60
C PHE A 396 16.18 -14.32 2.58
N GLY A 397 15.96 -13.04 2.88
CA GLY A 397 16.46 -11.95 2.03
C GLY A 397 17.98 -11.85 2.01
N TYR A 398 18.65 -12.22 3.12
CA TYR A 398 20.10 -12.34 3.15
C TYR A 398 20.60 -13.44 2.19
N GLY A 399 19.92 -14.58 2.13
CA GLY A 399 20.17 -15.62 1.14
C GLY A 399 20.03 -15.13 -0.30
N MET A 400 19.01 -14.31 -0.59
CA MET A 400 18.87 -13.64 -1.89
C MET A 400 20.08 -12.75 -2.21
N ARG A 401 20.53 -11.94 -1.24
CA ARG A 401 21.73 -11.08 -1.40
C ARG A 401 22.99 -11.89 -1.68
N LEU A 402 23.23 -12.96 -0.94
CA LEU A 402 24.39 -13.84 -1.16
C LEU A 402 24.36 -14.49 -2.55
N CYS A 403 23.18 -14.91 -3.01
CA CYS A 403 23.00 -15.48 -4.35
C CYS A 403 23.35 -14.44 -5.44
N VAL A 404 22.80 -13.23 -5.36
CA VAL A 404 23.08 -12.16 -6.33
C VAL A 404 24.57 -11.77 -6.30
N ASP A 405 25.17 -11.63 -5.12
CA ASP A 405 26.61 -11.35 -4.97
C ASP A 405 27.44 -12.41 -5.70
N LYS A 406 27.16 -13.68 -5.46
CA LYS A 406 27.96 -14.77 -6.00
C LYS A 406 27.78 -14.91 -7.51
N GLN A 407 26.56 -14.75 -8.02
CA GLN A 407 26.31 -14.76 -9.46
C GLN A 407 26.98 -13.58 -10.17
N ASN A 408 26.91 -12.37 -9.60
CA ASN A 408 27.57 -11.19 -10.16
C ASN A 408 29.10 -11.35 -10.17
N GLN A 409 29.68 -11.83 -9.06
CA GLN A 409 31.10 -12.17 -8.98
C GLN A 409 31.47 -13.17 -10.09
N TYR A 410 30.69 -14.24 -10.24
CA TYR A 410 30.97 -15.26 -11.24
C TYR A 410 30.90 -14.72 -12.67
N ALA A 411 29.90 -13.89 -12.98
CA ALA A 411 29.78 -13.24 -14.28
C ALA A 411 30.99 -12.33 -14.58
N ARG A 412 31.50 -11.60 -13.59
CA ARG A 412 32.71 -10.78 -13.72
C ARG A 412 33.97 -11.62 -13.93
N GLU A 413 34.12 -12.73 -13.20
CA GLU A 413 35.23 -13.67 -13.39
C GLU A 413 35.23 -14.28 -14.80
N LEU A 414 34.05 -14.62 -15.34
CA LEU A 414 33.90 -15.10 -16.71
C LEU A 414 34.27 -14.02 -17.74
N ILE A 415 33.85 -12.77 -17.52
CA ILE A 415 34.26 -11.63 -18.35
C ILE A 415 35.79 -11.45 -18.32
N ASP A 416 36.40 -11.48 -17.14
CA ASP A 416 37.85 -11.32 -16.98
C ASP A 416 38.63 -12.43 -17.71
N ARG A 417 38.13 -13.68 -17.65
CA ARG A 417 38.70 -14.82 -18.40
C ARG A 417 38.56 -14.65 -19.91
N LEU A 418 37.40 -14.18 -20.38
CA LEU A 418 37.17 -13.88 -21.80
C LEU A 418 38.09 -12.76 -22.30
N ILE A 419 38.29 -11.70 -21.51
CA ILE A 419 39.22 -10.62 -21.84
C ILE A 419 40.66 -11.15 -21.87
N ALA A 420 41.08 -11.95 -20.89
CA ALA A 420 42.44 -12.46 -20.78
C ALA A 420 42.86 -13.37 -21.94
N GLN A 421 41.91 -14.11 -22.55
CA GLN A 421 42.18 -14.94 -23.72
C GLN A 421 42.04 -14.19 -25.07
N GLY A 422 41.86 -12.86 -25.04
CA GLY A 422 41.75 -12.02 -26.25
C GLY A 422 40.35 -11.94 -26.87
N GLY A 423 39.29 -12.21 -26.10
CA GLY A 423 37.91 -12.28 -26.58
C GLY A 423 37.41 -13.72 -26.73
N CYS A 424 36.46 -13.98 -27.64
CA CYS A 424 36.06 -15.36 -27.94
C CYS A 424 37.11 -16.10 -28.76
N LYS A 425 37.37 -17.37 -28.45
CA LYS A 425 38.22 -18.24 -29.29
C LYS A 425 37.63 -18.60 -30.65
N CYS A 426 36.36 -18.27 -30.88
CA CYS A 426 35.56 -18.72 -32.01
C CYS A 426 35.56 -17.78 -33.23
N GLY A 427 36.28 -16.65 -33.18
CA GLY A 427 36.34 -15.68 -34.29
C GLY A 427 35.11 -14.78 -34.46
N CYS A 428 34.14 -14.82 -33.53
CA CYS A 428 33.03 -13.85 -33.46
C CYS A 428 33.52 -12.45 -33.11
N PRO A 429 32.74 -11.40 -33.42
CA PRO A 429 32.99 -10.03 -32.94
C PRO A 429 32.63 -9.90 -31.45
N CYS A 430 33.17 -10.77 -30.62
CA CYS A 430 32.98 -10.76 -29.18
C CYS A 430 33.80 -9.59 -28.59
N ASP A 431 33.18 -8.43 -28.65
CA ASP A 431 33.76 -7.10 -28.45
C ASP A 431 34.37 -6.96 -27.05
N ALA A 432 35.70 -6.88 -27.00
CA ALA A 432 36.44 -6.66 -25.77
C ALA A 432 36.06 -5.35 -25.08
N GLU A 433 35.61 -4.34 -25.82
CA GLU A 433 35.13 -3.08 -25.25
C GLU A 433 33.75 -3.24 -24.61
N LEU A 434 32.83 -3.99 -25.22
CA LEU A 434 31.56 -4.36 -24.57
C LEU A 434 31.78 -5.16 -23.28
N LEU A 435 32.71 -6.12 -23.28
CA LEU A 435 33.05 -6.92 -22.09
C LEU A 435 33.58 -6.04 -20.95
N LYS A 436 34.50 -5.11 -21.24
CA LYS A 436 34.96 -4.11 -20.26
C LYS A 436 33.83 -3.20 -19.79
N ALA A 437 33.00 -2.71 -20.72
CA ALA A 437 31.88 -1.84 -20.40
C ALA A 437 30.82 -2.52 -19.53
N LEU A 438 30.58 -3.83 -19.72
CA LEU A 438 29.72 -4.65 -18.87
C LEU A 438 30.29 -4.80 -17.46
N ARG A 439 31.61 -5.03 -17.37
CA ARG A 439 32.32 -5.21 -16.11
C ARG A 439 32.35 -3.92 -15.28
N ASP A 440 32.71 -2.81 -15.90
CA ASP A 440 33.04 -1.56 -15.19
C ASP A 440 31.87 -0.56 -15.15
N ALA A 441 30.67 -1.01 -15.50
CA ALA A 441 29.48 -0.16 -15.54
C ALA A 441 29.14 0.47 -14.19
N ASP A 442 29.07 1.81 -14.18
CA ASP A 442 28.43 2.55 -13.10
C ASP A 442 26.91 2.38 -13.18
N GLN A 443 26.34 1.89 -12.08
CA GLN A 443 24.91 1.63 -11.89
C GLN A 443 24.38 2.36 -10.64
N SER A 444 25.02 3.46 -10.25
CA SER A 444 24.60 4.31 -9.12
C SER A 444 23.30 5.08 -9.40
N THR A 445 22.89 5.20 -10.66
CA THR A 445 21.66 5.87 -11.10
C THR A 445 20.74 4.92 -11.87
N GLN A 446 19.46 5.29 -12.00
CA GLN A 446 18.51 4.54 -12.84
C GLN A 446 18.99 4.48 -14.29
N GLU A 447 19.50 5.60 -14.82
CA GLU A 447 20.02 5.69 -16.18
C GLU A 447 21.22 4.73 -16.39
N GLY A 448 22.09 4.58 -15.38
CA GLY A 448 23.18 3.61 -15.38
C GLY A 448 22.68 2.16 -15.41
N ILE A 449 21.62 1.85 -14.66
CA ILE A 449 20.97 0.52 -14.68
C ILE A 449 20.33 0.24 -16.06
N GLU A 450 19.63 1.21 -16.65
CA GLU A 450 19.04 1.03 -17.99
C GLU A 450 20.14 0.89 -19.07
N ALA A 451 21.23 1.64 -18.98
CA ALA A 451 22.39 1.47 -19.86
C ALA A 451 23.03 0.08 -19.70
N GLN A 452 23.15 -0.43 -18.48
CA GLN A 452 23.66 -1.77 -18.24
C GLN A 452 22.75 -2.86 -18.83
N ARG A 453 21.42 -2.68 -18.73
CA ARG A 453 20.47 -3.60 -19.39
C ARG A 453 20.67 -3.65 -20.89
N GLN A 454 20.87 -2.50 -21.54
CA GLN A 454 21.17 -2.46 -22.98
C GLN A 454 22.46 -3.22 -23.31
N ARG A 455 23.52 -3.08 -22.50
CA ARG A 455 24.76 -3.87 -22.69
C ARG A 455 24.53 -5.37 -22.54
N VAL A 456 23.73 -5.79 -21.54
CA VAL A 456 23.38 -7.20 -21.35
C VAL A 456 22.53 -7.73 -22.51
N GLU A 457 21.61 -6.93 -23.04
CA GLU A 457 20.83 -7.28 -24.24
C GLU A 457 21.72 -7.42 -25.49
N GLN A 458 22.70 -6.53 -25.67
CA GLN A 458 23.72 -6.63 -26.72
C GLN A 458 24.53 -7.93 -26.58
N LEU A 459 25.00 -8.26 -25.37
CA LEU A 459 25.69 -9.52 -25.08
C LEU A 459 24.84 -10.75 -25.46
N ARG A 460 23.55 -10.74 -25.11
CA ARG A 460 22.61 -11.82 -25.44
C ARG A 460 22.35 -11.92 -26.94
N ALA A 461 22.23 -10.80 -27.65
CA ALA A 461 22.02 -10.77 -29.09
C ALA A 461 23.21 -11.41 -29.83
N MET A 462 24.43 -11.16 -29.37
CA MET A 462 25.65 -11.77 -29.92
C MET A 462 25.67 -13.29 -29.73
N GLY A 463 25.22 -13.77 -28.57
CA GLY A 463 25.12 -15.20 -28.28
C GLY A 463 24.17 -15.99 -29.18
N LYS A 464 23.13 -15.34 -29.72
CA LYS A 464 22.16 -15.96 -30.63
C LYS A 464 22.72 -16.25 -32.04
N GLY A 465 23.93 -15.78 -32.36
CA GLY A 465 24.46 -15.84 -33.72
C GLY A 465 25.94 -16.18 -33.83
N GLN A 466 26.35 -17.43 -33.47
CA GLN A 466 27.64 -18.07 -33.84
C GLN A 466 28.76 -18.10 -32.78
N CYS A 467 28.50 -17.80 -31.50
CA CYS A 467 29.53 -17.99 -30.46
C CYS A 467 29.50 -19.41 -29.86
N ASN A 468 30.55 -20.21 -30.14
CA ASN A 468 30.70 -21.58 -29.62
C ASN A 468 31.72 -21.69 -28.46
N ASP A 469 32.13 -20.58 -27.86
CA ASP A 469 33.05 -20.61 -26.72
C ASP A 469 32.29 -20.98 -25.43
N PRO A 470 32.70 -22.07 -24.73
CA PRO A 470 32.05 -22.50 -23.51
C PRO A 470 31.99 -21.41 -22.43
N LEU A 471 33.00 -20.55 -22.33
CA LEU A 471 33.02 -19.46 -21.34
C LEU A 471 31.97 -18.40 -21.64
N PHE A 472 31.74 -18.12 -22.93
CA PHE A 472 30.71 -17.17 -23.35
C PHE A 472 29.32 -17.76 -23.12
N ALA A 473 29.11 -19.02 -23.48
CA ALA A 473 27.85 -19.73 -23.22
C ALA A 473 27.53 -19.74 -21.72
N GLU A 474 28.52 -19.97 -20.87
CA GLU A 474 28.38 -19.93 -19.42
C GLU A 474 28.06 -18.51 -18.91
N LEU A 475 28.73 -17.47 -19.42
CA LEU A 475 28.43 -16.08 -19.09
C LEU A 475 26.97 -15.72 -19.39
N LEU A 476 26.42 -16.18 -20.52
CA LEU A 476 25.01 -15.93 -20.88
C LEU A 476 24.00 -16.49 -19.86
N THR A 477 24.36 -17.55 -19.13
CA THR A 477 23.50 -18.14 -18.10
C THR A 477 23.37 -17.25 -16.86
N VAL A 478 24.39 -16.41 -16.59
CA VAL A 478 24.45 -15.52 -15.43
C VAL A 478 24.44 -14.03 -15.80
N ALA A 479 24.29 -13.67 -17.07
CA ALA A 479 24.42 -12.29 -17.54
C ALA A 479 23.48 -11.28 -16.84
N ASP A 480 22.28 -11.71 -16.44
CA ASP A 480 21.32 -10.82 -15.73
C ASP A 480 21.77 -10.45 -14.31
N SER A 481 22.76 -11.16 -13.76
CA SER A 481 23.36 -10.83 -12.47
C SER A 481 24.29 -9.62 -12.56
N LEU A 482 24.71 -9.21 -13.77
CA LEU A 482 25.49 -7.99 -14.00
C LEU A 482 24.66 -6.70 -13.78
N ILE A 483 23.33 -6.82 -13.79
CA ILE A 483 22.40 -5.73 -13.48
C ILE A 483 22.27 -5.66 -11.96
N LYS A 484 22.51 -4.48 -11.38
CA LYS A 484 22.35 -4.23 -9.94
C LYS A 484 20.95 -4.64 -9.48
N ARG A 485 20.88 -5.42 -8.40
CA ARG A 485 19.62 -5.79 -7.74
C ARG A 485 19.50 -5.06 -6.41
N SER A 486 18.28 -4.62 -6.11
CA SER A 486 17.91 -4.04 -4.83
C SER A 486 17.17 -5.09 -4.01
N VAL A 487 17.81 -5.61 -2.96
CA VAL A 487 17.24 -6.66 -2.11
C VAL A 487 16.48 -6.01 -0.96
N TRP A 488 15.16 -6.24 -0.90
CA TRP A 488 14.26 -5.70 0.11
C TRP A 488 13.72 -6.80 1.02
N ILE A 489 13.80 -6.57 2.32
CA ILE A 489 13.26 -7.43 3.37
C ILE A 489 12.09 -6.67 4.00
N VAL A 490 10.86 -7.07 3.68
CA VAL A 490 9.63 -6.36 4.09
C VAL A 490 8.90 -7.16 5.15
N GLY A 491 8.46 -6.51 6.24
CA GLY A 491 7.65 -7.17 7.25
C GLY A 491 7.04 -6.23 8.26
N GLY A 492 6.07 -6.72 9.04
CA GLY A 492 5.41 -5.95 10.09
C GLY A 492 6.23 -5.87 11.39
N ASP A 493 5.75 -5.10 12.35
CA ASP A 493 6.41 -4.97 13.65
C ASP A 493 6.52 -6.29 14.43
N GLY A 494 5.53 -7.17 14.33
CA GLY A 494 5.59 -8.48 15.00
C GLY A 494 6.71 -9.39 14.49
N TRP A 495 7.14 -9.25 13.24
CA TRP A 495 8.33 -9.94 12.77
C TRP A 495 9.59 -9.26 13.33
N ALA A 496 9.77 -7.97 13.03
CA ALA A 496 11.02 -7.26 13.27
C ALA A 496 11.35 -7.05 14.76
N TYR A 497 10.34 -6.87 15.61
CA TYR A 497 10.55 -6.60 17.02
C TYR A 497 10.57 -7.87 17.86
N ASP A 498 9.83 -8.90 17.44
CA ASP A 498 9.57 -10.12 18.21
C ASP A 498 10.21 -11.36 17.58
N ILE A 499 9.50 -12.10 16.74
CA ILE A 499 9.87 -13.48 16.36
C ILE A 499 11.10 -13.55 15.46
N GLY A 500 11.24 -12.63 14.51
CA GLY A 500 12.37 -12.56 13.58
C GLY A 500 13.46 -11.58 13.99
N TYR A 501 13.40 -11.02 15.21
CA TYR A 501 14.36 -10.02 15.64
C TYR A 501 15.80 -10.56 15.69
N GLY A 502 16.00 -11.80 16.16
CA GLY A 502 17.34 -12.40 16.22
C GLY A 502 17.98 -12.52 14.82
N GLY A 503 17.20 -12.96 13.84
CA GLY A 503 17.61 -13.01 12.43
C GLY A 503 17.88 -11.63 11.85
N LEU A 504 16.97 -10.68 12.10
CA LEU A 504 17.11 -9.29 11.66
C LEU A 504 18.38 -8.64 12.19
N ASP A 505 18.65 -8.79 13.49
CA ASP A 505 19.85 -8.28 14.16
C ASP A 505 21.11 -8.85 13.51
N HIS A 506 21.16 -10.17 13.29
CA HIS A 506 22.30 -10.84 12.65
C HIS A 506 22.53 -10.36 11.21
N VAL A 507 21.47 -10.25 10.42
CA VAL A 507 21.56 -9.83 9.01
C VAL A 507 21.99 -8.38 8.89
N LEU A 508 21.46 -7.48 9.72
CA LEU A 508 21.92 -6.09 9.76
C LEU A 508 23.38 -5.99 10.23
N ALA A 509 23.80 -6.80 11.21
CA ALA A 509 25.18 -6.84 11.69
C ALA A 509 26.19 -7.35 10.64
N SER A 510 25.74 -8.11 9.64
CA SER A 510 26.60 -8.69 8.60
C SER A 510 27.32 -7.67 7.71
N GLY A 511 26.86 -6.41 7.69
CA GLY A 511 27.39 -5.36 6.82
C GLY A 511 27.01 -5.51 5.35
N ARG A 512 26.13 -6.44 5.00
CA ARG A 512 25.75 -6.73 3.61
C ARG A 512 24.68 -5.78 3.12
N ASN A 513 24.74 -5.45 1.83
CA ASN A 513 23.84 -4.49 1.19
C ASN A 513 22.42 -5.07 1.01
N VAL A 514 21.59 -4.85 2.02
CA VAL A 514 20.16 -5.22 2.05
C VAL A 514 19.35 -4.07 2.63
N ASN A 515 18.14 -3.88 2.12
CA ASN A 515 17.20 -2.87 2.59
C ASN A 515 16.08 -3.52 3.39
N VAL A 516 15.93 -3.19 4.66
CA VAL A 516 14.84 -3.66 5.52
C VAL A 516 13.76 -2.58 5.63
N LEU A 517 12.51 -2.95 5.33
CA LEU A 517 11.32 -2.11 5.55
C LEU A 517 10.42 -2.74 6.60
N VAL A 518 10.38 -2.13 7.79
CA VAL A 518 9.47 -2.48 8.88
C VAL A 518 8.23 -1.61 8.81
N LEU A 519 7.09 -2.25 8.57
CA LEU A 519 5.75 -1.64 8.54
C LEU A 519 5.20 -1.68 9.98
N ASP A 520 5.48 -0.63 10.75
CA ASP A 520 5.25 -0.60 12.19
C ASP A 520 3.81 -0.17 12.50
N THR A 521 2.94 -1.16 12.68
CA THR A 521 1.56 -0.98 13.11
C THR A 521 1.41 -1.02 14.62
N GLU A 522 2.50 -1.26 15.36
CA GLU A 522 2.54 -1.40 16.81
C GLU A 522 1.62 -2.49 17.39
N VAL A 523 1.16 -3.44 16.58
CA VAL A 523 0.35 -4.61 16.95
C VAL A 523 0.50 -5.70 15.89
N TYR A 524 0.14 -6.94 16.21
CA TYR A 524 0.04 -7.98 15.19
C TYR A 524 -1.29 -7.81 14.45
N SER A 525 -1.28 -6.97 13.42
CA SER A 525 -2.48 -6.55 12.71
C SER A 525 -3.25 -7.72 12.08
N ASN A 526 -2.56 -8.64 11.41
CA ASN A 526 -3.18 -9.73 10.66
C ASN A 526 -4.00 -10.70 11.53
N THR A 527 -3.45 -11.05 12.69
CA THR A 527 -4.00 -12.10 13.56
C THR A 527 -5.05 -11.57 14.55
N GLY A 528 -5.46 -10.31 14.42
CA GLY A 528 -6.54 -9.73 15.23
C GLY A 528 -6.09 -8.67 16.25
N GLY A 529 -4.87 -8.16 16.15
CA GLY A 529 -4.38 -7.05 16.99
C GLY A 529 -3.84 -7.52 18.34
N GLN A 530 -2.95 -8.51 18.34
CA GLN A 530 -2.18 -8.90 19.52
C GLN A 530 -1.09 -7.88 19.85
N MET A 531 -0.73 -7.82 21.14
CA MET A 531 0.40 -7.04 21.62
C MET A 531 1.72 -7.54 21.02
N SER A 532 2.56 -6.60 20.56
CA SER A 532 3.95 -6.81 20.15
C SER A 532 4.91 -6.08 21.10
N LYS A 533 6.22 -6.34 20.99
CA LYS A 533 7.22 -5.47 21.65
C LYS A 533 7.24 -4.04 21.08
N ALA A 534 6.66 -3.84 19.89
CA ALA A 534 6.42 -2.53 19.29
C ALA A 534 5.19 -1.80 19.84
N THR A 535 4.26 -2.50 20.52
CA THR A 535 3.09 -1.87 21.13
C THR A 535 3.52 -0.83 22.19
N PRO A 536 2.95 0.38 22.17
CA PRO A 536 3.31 1.42 23.12
C PRO A 536 2.62 1.27 24.48
N MET A 537 3.19 1.92 25.49
CA MET A 537 2.66 1.92 26.84
C MET A 537 1.24 2.52 26.88
N GLY A 538 0.32 1.87 27.59
CA GLY A 538 -1.07 2.30 27.72
C GLY A 538 -1.98 1.89 26.56
N ALA A 539 -1.46 1.40 25.43
CA ALA A 539 -2.29 0.89 24.35
C ALA A 539 -2.91 -0.47 24.73
N VAL A 540 -4.19 -0.63 24.41
CA VAL A 540 -4.95 -1.87 24.57
C VAL A 540 -4.83 -2.71 23.30
N ALA A 541 -4.47 -3.97 23.49
CA ALA A 541 -4.39 -5.01 22.45
C ALA A 541 -4.75 -6.37 23.07
N GLN A 542 -4.91 -7.42 22.25
CA GLN A 542 -4.98 -8.77 22.81
C GLN A 542 -3.68 -9.09 23.57
N PHE A 543 -3.78 -9.79 24.70
CA PHE A 543 -2.71 -9.99 25.69
C PHE A 543 -2.23 -8.70 26.41
N ALA A 544 -2.88 -7.55 26.17
CA ALA A 544 -2.63 -6.29 26.87
C ALA A 544 -3.95 -5.54 27.18
N ALA A 545 -4.96 -6.27 27.67
CA ALA A 545 -6.31 -5.73 27.89
C ALA A 545 -6.35 -4.56 28.90
N GLY A 546 -5.46 -4.57 29.91
CA GLY A 546 -5.28 -3.49 30.89
C GLY A 546 -4.40 -2.33 30.41
N GLY A 547 -4.06 -2.28 29.12
CA GLY A 547 -3.02 -1.41 28.59
C GLY A 547 -1.63 -2.01 28.80
N LYS A 548 -0.77 -1.93 27.79
CA LYS A 548 0.60 -2.44 27.92
C LYS A 548 1.38 -1.66 28.99
N PRO A 549 1.99 -2.31 29.99
CA PRO A 549 2.65 -1.63 31.10
C PRO A 549 4.10 -1.22 30.80
N THR A 550 4.69 -1.75 29.73
CA THR A 550 6.09 -1.52 29.35
C THR A 550 6.21 -0.61 28.13
N PRO A 551 7.31 0.15 28.00
CA PRO A 551 7.55 0.98 26.81
C PRO A 551 7.69 0.13 25.54
N LYS A 552 7.54 0.82 24.40
CA LYS A 552 7.89 0.28 23.08
C LYS A 552 9.40 -0.02 23.04
N LYS A 553 9.79 -1.20 22.55
CA LYS A 553 11.19 -1.54 22.25
C LYS A 553 11.74 -0.55 21.23
N ASP A 554 12.95 -0.04 21.43
CA ASP A 554 13.55 0.94 20.52
C ASP A 554 14.46 0.28 19.48
N LEU A 555 13.85 -0.36 18.47
CA LEU A 555 14.58 -1.08 17.43
C LEU A 555 15.57 -0.18 16.68
N GLY A 556 15.17 1.05 16.38
CA GLY A 556 16.03 2.00 15.68
C GLY A 556 17.25 2.40 16.51
N MET A 557 17.10 2.66 17.82
CA MET A 557 18.24 2.89 18.72
C MET A 557 19.20 1.71 18.73
N ILE A 558 18.67 0.49 18.88
CA ILE A 558 19.48 -0.73 18.95
C ILE A 558 20.30 -0.89 17.66
N ALA A 559 19.68 -0.74 16.48
CA ALA A 559 20.38 -0.84 15.21
C ALA A 559 21.47 0.23 15.05
N MET A 560 21.25 1.46 15.53
CA MET A 560 22.26 2.52 15.46
C MET A 560 23.52 2.23 16.30
N THR A 561 23.48 1.31 17.27
CA THR A 561 24.66 0.97 18.09
C THR A 561 25.80 0.34 17.30
N TYR A 562 25.51 -0.29 16.14
CA TYR A 562 26.53 -0.88 15.27
C TYR A 562 27.37 0.18 14.52
N GLY A 563 26.82 1.39 14.31
CA GLY A 563 27.50 2.49 13.63
C GLY A 563 27.59 2.39 12.10
N ASN A 564 27.42 1.20 11.52
CA ASN A 564 27.50 0.93 10.07
C ASN A 564 26.16 0.49 9.44
N ILE A 565 25.04 0.70 10.13
CA ILE A 565 23.69 0.43 9.61
C ILE A 565 23.03 1.77 9.32
N TYR A 566 22.53 1.99 8.10
CA TYR A 566 21.68 3.14 7.83
C TYR A 566 20.32 2.91 8.51
N VAL A 567 19.86 3.87 9.33
CA VAL A 567 18.58 3.72 10.07
C VAL A 567 17.71 4.95 9.86
N ALA A 568 16.47 4.76 9.43
CA ALA A 568 15.51 5.84 9.31
C ALA A 568 14.14 5.48 9.90
N THR A 569 13.53 6.44 10.58
CA THR A 569 12.11 6.36 10.95
C THR A 569 11.32 7.32 10.07
N VAL A 570 10.25 6.82 9.44
CA VAL A 570 9.46 7.60 8.47
C VAL A 570 7.98 7.58 8.83
N ALA A 571 7.29 8.68 8.52
CA ALA A 571 5.85 8.79 8.62
C ALA A 571 5.34 9.69 7.48
N MET A 572 4.76 9.08 6.45
CA MET A 572 4.34 9.74 5.21
C MET A 572 3.35 10.89 5.47
N GLY A 573 2.42 10.71 6.42
CA GLY A 573 1.44 11.74 6.79
C GLY A 573 2.05 12.93 7.53
N ALA A 574 3.25 12.78 8.12
CA ALA A 574 3.95 13.85 8.82
C ALA A 574 4.92 14.61 7.91
N ASN A 575 5.76 13.89 7.17
CA ASN A 575 6.74 14.48 6.26
C ASN A 575 6.97 13.58 5.03
N PRO A 576 6.17 13.76 3.94
CA PRO A 576 6.27 12.91 2.75
C PRO A 576 7.62 13.08 2.03
N ALA A 577 8.21 14.27 2.04
CA ALA A 577 9.50 14.52 1.40
C ALA A 577 10.64 13.79 2.12
N GLN A 578 10.63 13.79 3.46
CA GLN A 578 11.59 13.02 4.26
C GLN A 578 11.43 11.52 4.03
N CYS A 579 10.20 11.03 3.89
CA CYS A 579 9.93 9.63 3.59
C CYS A 579 10.57 9.21 2.25
N VAL A 580 10.35 9.95 1.16
CA VAL A 580 10.94 9.61 -0.15
C VAL A 580 12.47 9.68 -0.10
N ARG A 581 13.02 10.71 0.55
CA ARG A 581 14.47 10.85 0.72
C ARG A 581 15.07 9.69 1.50
N ALA A 582 14.44 9.25 2.59
CA ALA A 582 14.94 8.14 3.40
C ALA A 582 14.99 6.81 2.63
N PHE A 583 14.02 6.56 1.74
CA PHE A 583 14.04 5.39 0.84
C PHE A 583 15.18 5.48 -0.17
N ALA A 584 15.38 6.65 -0.79
CA ALA A 584 16.46 6.86 -1.75
C ALA A 584 17.85 6.74 -1.09
N GLU A 585 18.03 7.30 0.10
CA GLU A 585 19.29 7.22 0.85
C GLU A 585 19.61 5.80 1.32
N ALA A 586 18.60 5.04 1.77
CA ALA A 586 18.74 3.65 2.20
C ALA A 586 19.22 2.74 1.07
N ASP A 587 18.58 2.79 -0.10
CA ASP A 587 18.95 1.95 -1.24
C ASP A 587 20.30 2.35 -1.88
N ALA A 588 20.65 3.64 -1.78
CA ALA A 588 21.94 4.14 -2.22
C ALA A 588 23.09 3.83 -1.24
N TYR A 589 22.79 3.42 0.00
CA TYR A 589 23.81 3.04 0.96
C TYR A 589 24.37 1.66 0.61
N ASP A 590 25.70 1.54 0.49
CA ASP A 590 26.35 0.27 0.21
C ASP A 590 26.58 -0.52 1.50
N GLY A 591 25.47 -0.97 2.09
CA GLY A 591 25.45 -1.64 3.39
C GLY A 591 24.04 -1.91 3.87
N PRO A 592 23.88 -2.38 5.11
CA PRO A 592 22.58 -2.72 5.67
C PRO A 592 21.79 -1.43 5.96
N SER A 593 20.53 -1.42 5.54
CA SER A 593 19.60 -0.30 5.74
C SER A 593 18.35 -0.77 6.47
N LEU A 594 17.85 0.03 7.42
CA LEU A 594 16.63 -0.22 8.18
C LEU A 594 15.72 1.00 8.14
N ILE A 595 14.55 0.85 7.52
CA ILE A 595 13.48 1.85 7.51
C ILE A 595 12.34 1.34 8.41
N ILE A 596 11.98 2.11 9.44
CA ILE A 596 10.83 1.85 10.30
C ILE A 596 9.73 2.87 9.94
N ALA A 597 8.69 2.39 9.26
CA ALA A 597 7.60 3.22 8.78
C ALA A 597 6.40 3.14 9.73
N TYR A 598 5.94 4.28 10.26
CA TYR A 598 4.72 4.30 11.06
C TYR A 598 3.51 4.02 10.16
N SER A 599 2.88 2.86 10.39
CA SER A 599 1.79 2.34 9.57
C SER A 599 0.49 2.30 10.37
N THR A 600 -0.42 3.20 10.04
CA THR A 600 -1.76 3.25 10.66
C THR A 600 -2.59 2.02 10.30
N CYS A 601 -3.34 1.50 11.27
CA CYS A 601 -4.14 0.29 11.12
C CYS A 601 -5.55 0.46 11.67
N ILE A 602 -6.51 -0.30 11.13
CA ILE A 602 -7.87 -0.40 11.69
C ILE A 602 -7.86 -0.85 13.17
N ALA A 603 -6.84 -1.60 13.60
CA ALA A 603 -6.64 -2.03 14.98
C ALA A 603 -6.41 -0.85 15.95
N HIS A 604 -5.98 0.31 15.44
CA HIS A 604 -5.88 1.53 16.25
C HIS A 604 -7.26 2.12 16.59
N GLY A 605 -8.30 1.70 15.85
CA GLY A 605 -9.67 2.19 15.98
C GLY A 605 -9.80 3.67 15.62
N ILE A 606 -9.24 4.02 14.47
CA ILE A 606 -9.25 5.37 13.88
C ILE A 606 -10.11 5.38 12.61
N ASP A 607 -10.53 6.57 12.17
CA ASP A 607 -11.08 6.73 10.83
C ASP A 607 -9.94 6.73 9.80
N MET A 608 -9.90 5.67 8.97
CA MET A 608 -8.85 5.48 7.99
C MET A 608 -8.82 6.57 6.90
N LYS A 609 -9.91 7.33 6.70
CA LYS A 609 -9.92 8.51 5.84
C LYS A 609 -8.95 9.59 6.33
N THR A 610 -8.80 9.72 7.65
CA THR A 610 -7.98 10.74 8.33
C THR A 610 -6.66 10.20 8.87
N ALA A 611 -6.30 8.95 8.53
CA ALA A 611 -5.16 8.25 9.10
C ALA A 611 -3.81 9.00 8.90
N MET A 612 -3.64 9.75 7.82
CA MET A 612 -2.43 10.56 7.62
C MET A 612 -2.26 11.64 8.72
N ASP A 613 -3.36 12.18 9.26
CA ASP A 613 -3.28 13.10 10.40
C ASP A 613 -2.90 12.38 11.69
N ASN A 614 -3.26 11.10 11.86
CA ASN A 614 -2.79 10.30 12.99
C ASN A 614 -1.27 10.12 12.95
N GLN A 615 -0.71 9.84 11.77
CA GLN A 615 0.75 9.80 11.60
C GLN A 615 1.38 11.14 11.97
N LYS A 616 0.82 12.24 11.47
CA LYS A 616 1.28 13.59 11.79
C LYS A 616 1.23 13.88 13.30
N ARG A 617 0.12 13.56 13.97
CA ARG A 617 -0.02 13.73 15.43
C ARG A 617 1.01 12.91 16.21
N ALA A 618 1.23 11.66 15.82
CA ALA A 618 2.22 10.78 16.45
C ALA A 618 3.64 11.37 16.39
N VAL A 619 4.03 11.96 15.25
CA VAL A 619 5.31 12.66 15.12
C VAL A 619 5.32 13.95 15.95
N GLN A 620 4.28 14.78 15.84
CA GLN A 620 4.22 16.09 16.49
C GLN A 620 4.24 16.03 18.01
N CYS A 621 3.67 14.98 18.63
CA CYS A 621 3.70 14.78 20.08
C CYS A 621 4.96 14.04 20.59
N GLY A 622 5.90 13.68 19.70
CA GLY A 622 7.13 12.98 20.05
C GLY A 622 6.99 11.48 20.28
N HIS A 623 5.81 10.89 20.01
CA HIS A 623 5.59 9.43 20.08
C HIS A 623 6.43 8.68 19.06
N PHE A 624 6.50 9.20 17.83
CA PHE A 624 7.24 8.60 16.72
C PHE A 624 8.15 9.64 16.05
N PRO A 625 9.27 10.06 16.68
CA PRO A 625 10.13 11.09 16.11
C PRO A 625 10.76 10.62 14.80
N LEU A 626 10.85 11.52 13.81
CA LEU A 626 11.53 11.26 12.53
C LEU A 626 13.01 11.60 12.60
N TYR A 627 13.86 10.67 12.20
CA TYR A 627 15.30 10.85 12.04
C TYR A 627 15.87 9.94 10.94
N ARG A 628 17.10 10.22 10.53
CA ARG A 628 17.93 9.40 9.66
C ARG A 628 19.33 9.32 10.24
N PHE A 629 19.88 8.11 10.35
CA PHE A 629 21.25 7.83 10.72
C PHE A 629 21.97 7.34 9.47
N ASP A 630 22.91 8.13 8.98
CA ASP A 630 23.67 7.82 7.77
C ASP A 630 25.16 7.61 8.11
N PRO A 631 25.65 6.35 8.12
CA PRO A 631 27.03 6.04 8.44
C PRO A 631 28.06 6.79 7.58
N ARG A 632 27.70 7.17 6.34
CA ARG A 632 28.61 7.88 5.43
C ARG A 632 29.06 9.23 5.98
N LEU A 633 28.20 9.90 6.75
CA LEU A 633 28.52 11.19 7.37
C LEU A 633 29.62 11.07 8.43
N ALA A 634 29.70 9.94 9.14
CA ALA A 634 30.76 9.72 10.12
C ALA A 634 32.14 9.69 9.46
N ALA A 635 32.25 9.16 8.23
CA ALA A 635 33.48 9.18 7.44
C ALA A 635 33.89 10.61 7.01
N GLU A 636 32.94 11.55 6.99
CA GLU A 636 33.18 12.97 6.73
C GLU A 636 33.42 13.78 8.03
N GLY A 637 33.53 13.12 9.19
CA GLY A 637 33.63 13.78 10.50
C GLY A 637 32.33 14.46 10.97
N LYS A 638 31.21 14.19 10.31
CA LYS A 638 29.89 14.73 10.67
C LYS A 638 29.12 13.72 11.52
N ASN A 639 28.20 14.22 12.34
CA ASN A 639 27.33 13.34 13.11
C ASN A 639 26.40 12.56 12.14
N PRO A 640 26.38 11.22 12.18
CA PRO A 640 25.52 10.40 11.33
C PRO A 640 24.04 10.58 11.63
N LEU A 641 23.67 10.89 12.89
CA LEU A 641 22.28 11.07 13.29
C LEU A 641 21.76 12.47 12.95
N GLN A 642 20.78 12.52 12.06
CA GLN A 642 20.07 13.71 11.62
C GLN A 642 18.63 13.67 12.14
N MET A 643 18.30 14.57 13.06
CA MET A 643 16.91 14.75 13.51
C MET A 643 16.09 15.49 12.45
N ASP A 644 15.10 14.83 11.87
CA ASP A 644 14.14 15.45 10.95
C ASP A 644 12.93 16.05 11.70
N THR A 645 12.60 15.50 12.88
CA THR A 645 11.72 16.15 13.86
C THR A 645 12.55 17.08 14.75
N LYS A 646 12.39 18.40 14.56
CA LYS A 646 13.21 19.41 15.25
C LYS A 646 12.76 19.68 16.69
N GLU A 647 11.46 19.64 16.94
CA GLU A 647 10.86 19.92 18.24
C GLU A 647 9.49 19.24 18.37
N ILE A 648 9.08 18.97 19.62
CA ILE A 648 7.73 18.49 19.94
C ILE A 648 6.79 19.71 19.97
N LYS A 649 5.84 19.76 19.04
CA LYS A 649 4.86 20.87 18.93
C LYS A 649 3.41 20.45 19.21
N GLY A 650 3.15 19.16 19.35
CA GLY A 650 1.81 18.58 19.48
C GLY A 650 1.52 18.06 20.89
N SER A 651 0.23 17.86 21.18
CA SER A 651 -0.23 17.31 22.44
C SER A 651 -0.27 15.78 22.41
N PHE A 652 0.39 15.14 23.37
CA PHE A 652 0.30 13.68 23.53
C PHE A 652 -1.14 13.26 23.86
N SER A 653 -1.87 14.07 24.63
CA SER A 653 -3.28 13.82 24.94
C SER A 653 -4.16 13.82 23.69
N GLU A 654 -3.95 14.74 22.74
CA GLU A 654 -4.71 14.76 21.49
C GLU A 654 -4.44 13.53 20.63
N TYR A 655 -3.19 13.07 20.57
CA TYR A 655 -2.81 11.84 19.87
C TYR A 655 -3.56 10.62 20.45
N VAL A 656 -3.46 10.38 21.76
CA VAL A 656 -4.07 9.19 22.39
C VAL A 656 -5.60 9.24 22.37
N LYS A 657 -6.20 10.43 22.51
CA LYS A 657 -7.67 10.61 22.41
C LYS A 657 -8.18 10.34 21.00
N ALA A 658 -7.37 10.51 19.96
CA ALA A 658 -7.76 10.23 18.58
C ALA A 658 -7.93 8.72 18.33
N GLU A 659 -7.32 7.85 19.14
CA GLU A 659 -7.26 6.40 18.86
C GLU A 659 -8.05 5.58 19.89
N ASN A 660 -8.88 4.66 19.39
CA ASN A 660 -9.73 3.86 20.28
C ASN A 660 -8.92 2.93 21.18
N ARG A 661 -7.73 2.48 20.73
CA ARG A 661 -6.84 1.61 21.51
C ARG A 661 -6.38 2.22 22.84
N TYR A 662 -6.45 3.54 23.03
CA TYR A 662 -6.22 4.17 24.33
C TYR A 662 -7.54 4.52 25.04
N ARG A 663 -8.54 5.03 24.29
CA ARG A 663 -9.85 5.41 24.86
C ARG A 663 -10.57 4.25 25.55
N ILE A 664 -10.40 3.01 25.07
CA ILE A 664 -11.01 1.84 25.72
C ILE A 664 -10.49 1.69 27.15
N LEU A 665 -9.19 1.89 27.38
CA LEU A 665 -8.61 1.81 28.72
C LEU A 665 -9.12 2.93 29.62
N GLU A 666 -9.18 4.17 29.10
CA GLU A 666 -9.71 5.31 29.85
C GLU A 666 -11.13 5.04 30.35
N LYS A 667 -11.97 4.38 29.55
CA LYS A 667 -13.34 4.00 29.93
C LYS A 667 -13.39 2.83 30.92
N ALA A 668 -12.54 1.81 30.72
CA ALA A 668 -12.58 0.59 31.51
C ALA A 668 -11.87 0.74 32.87
N ASN A 669 -10.76 1.46 32.91
CA ASN A 669 -9.94 1.73 34.09
C ASN A 669 -9.27 3.12 33.97
N PRO A 670 -9.97 4.20 34.34
CA PRO A 670 -9.46 5.57 34.22
C PRO A 670 -8.17 5.83 35.00
N GLU A 671 -7.98 5.18 36.16
CA GLU A 671 -6.79 5.35 36.98
C GLU A 671 -5.54 4.75 36.33
N ALA A 672 -5.65 3.50 35.86
CA ALA A 672 -4.57 2.86 35.11
C ALA A 672 -4.24 3.63 33.83
N SER A 673 -5.27 4.12 33.12
CA SER A 673 -5.10 4.95 31.93
C SER A 673 -4.29 6.22 32.24
N ARG A 674 -4.68 7.02 33.24
CA ARG A 674 -3.95 8.23 33.64
C ARG A 674 -2.50 7.93 33.99
N ARG A 675 -2.25 6.88 34.78
CA ARG A 675 -0.90 6.49 35.19
C ARG A 675 -0.02 6.09 34.01
N LEU A 676 -0.52 5.19 33.15
CA LEU A 676 0.24 4.67 32.01
C LEU A 676 0.48 5.75 30.94
N LEU A 677 -0.51 6.60 30.66
CA LEU A 677 -0.37 7.66 29.66
C LEU A 677 0.56 8.79 30.12
N ALA A 678 0.55 9.13 31.41
CA ALA A 678 1.50 10.10 31.97
C ALA A 678 2.94 9.61 31.85
N GLU A 679 3.20 8.33 32.15
CA GLU A 679 4.53 7.75 32.00
C GLU A 679 4.91 7.60 30.52
N ALA A 680 3.96 7.23 29.64
CA ALA A 680 4.19 7.16 28.20
C ALA A 680 4.63 8.53 27.61
N GLU A 681 3.95 9.61 27.99
CA GLU A 681 4.31 10.97 27.56
C GLU A 681 5.72 11.36 28.05
N LYS A 682 6.04 11.04 29.31
CA LYS A 682 7.35 11.30 29.90
C LYS A 682 8.45 10.54 29.15
N LEU A 683 8.21 9.27 28.82
CA LEU A 683 9.15 8.43 28.06
C LEU A 683 9.32 8.92 26.63
N ALA A 684 8.25 9.36 25.95
CA ALA A 684 8.33 9.96 24.63
C ALA A 684 9.22 11.22 24.63
N LYS A 685 9.01 12.14 25.59
CA LYS A 685 9.85 13.34 25.77
C LYS A 685 11.30 13.00 26.08
N ARG A 686 11.55 12.02 26.96
CA ARG A 686 12.91 11.54 27.30
C ARG A 686 13.62 10.95 26.09
N LYS A 687 12.96 10.07 25.35
CA LYS A 687 13.48 9.46 24.12
C LYS A 687 13.82 10.53 23.07
N PHE A 688 12.94 11.49 22.86
CA PHE A 688 13.20 12.61 21.97
C PHE A 688 14.41 13.43 22.40
N SER A 689 14.50 13.79 23.69
CA SER A 689 15.64 14.53 24.23
C SER A 689 16.96 13.77 24.09
N LEU A 690 16.96 12.45 24.32
CA LEU A 690 18.13 11.59 24.12
C LEU A 690 18.62 11.65 22.67
N TYR A 691 17.72 11.50 21.70
CA TYR A 691 18.11 11.60 20.29
C TYR A 691 18.61 12.99 19.89
N GLN A 692 18.03 14.06 20.43
CA GLN A 692 18.54 15.41 20.20
C GLN A 692 19.96 15.57 20.73
N GLN A 693 20.26 15.03 21.92
CA GLN A 693 21.60 15.04 22.49
C GLN A 693 22.57 14.25 21.61
N MET A 694 22.18 13.03 21.21
CA MET A 694 22.99 12.19 20.30
C MET A 694 23.29 12.90 18.98
N ALA A 695 22.30 13.57 18.37
CA ALA A 695 22.48 14.32 17.12
C ALA A 695 23.32 15.60 17.28
N ALA A 696 23.48 16.09 18.51
CA ALA A 696 24.32 17.24 18.83
C ALA A 696 25.74 16.86 19.25
N MET A 697 26.04 15.57 19.46
CA MET A 697 27.38 15.10 19.81
C MET A 697 28.38 15.40 18.68
N SER A 698 29.60 15.77 19.07
CA SER A 698 30.72 15.88 18.12
C SER A 698 31.16 14.47 17.69
N TYR A 699 31.34 14.29 16.38
CA TYR A 699 31.90 13.08 15.77
C TYR A 699 33.31 13.33 15.19
N ASP A 700 33.87 14.51 15.44
CA ASP A 700 35.23 14.83 15.04
C ASP A 700 36.24 14.16 15.98
N VAL A 701 36.76 13.01 15.54
CA VAL A 701 37.81 12.24 16.24
C VAL A 701 39.23 12.73 15.91
N ASN A 702 39.38 13.64 14.93
CA ASN A 702 40.67 14.19 14.52
C ASN A 702 41.04 15.51 15.21
N GLY A 703 40.22 15.92 16.18
CA GLY A 703 40.59 16.87 17.20
C GLY A 703 40.01 18.26 16.97
N ALA A 704 39.51 18.81 18.06
CA ALA A 704 39.47 20.23 18.30
C ALA A 704 40.85 20.84 18.00
N ALA A 705 41.07 21.28 16.77
CA ALA A 705 41.89 22.45 16.56
C ALA A 705 41.14 23.58 17.27
N GLU A 706 41.72 24.05 18.36
CA GLU A 706 41.28 25.24 19.08
C GLU A 706 40.81 26.29 18.06
N LYS A 707 39.51 26.64 18.10
CA LYS A 707 39.14 27.94 17.55
C LYS A 707 39.98 28.95 18.32
N PRO A 708 40.80 29.79 17.67
CA PRO A 708 41.50 30.83 18.39
C PRO A 708 40.45 31.65 19.13
N ALA A 709 40.65 31.80 20.44
CA ALA A 709 39.80 32.60 21.29
C ALA A 709 39.58 33.96 20.61
N ALA A 710 38.31 34.35 20.44
CA ALA A 710 37.99 35.67 19.93
C ALA A 710 38.70 36.70 20.83
N ALA A 711 39.61 37.49 20.24
CA ALA A 711 40.33 38.53 20.94
C ALA A 711 39.31 39.46 21.63
N ALA A 712 39.50 39.67 22.93
CA ALA A 712 38.74 40.64 23.69
C ALA A 712 38.86 42.02 23.04
N PRO A 713 37.78 42.82 22.95
CA PRO A 713 37.88 44.17 22.41
C PRO A 713 38.80 45.01 23.30
N ALA A 714 39.77 45.67 22.67
CA ALA A 714 40.70 46.58 23.35
C ALA A 714 39.91 47.69 24.08
N PRO A 715 40.33 48.10 25.29
CA PRO A 715 39.68 49.18 26.00
C PRO A 715 39.89 50.49 25.23
N LYS A 716 38.80 51.22 25.01
CA LYS A 716 38.85 52.59 24.51
C LYS A 716 39.59 53.45 25.53
N ALA A 717 40.70 54.04 25.12
CA ALA A 717 41.32 55.16 25.82
C ALA A 717 40.64 56.46 25.35
N ASP A 718 40.47 57.38 26.30
CA ASP A 718 39.85 58.71 26.19
C ASP A 718 40.40 59.59 25.06
#